data_AF-A0A932CZA4-F1
#
_entry.id   AF-A0A932CZA4-F1
#
_cell.length_a   1.000
_cell.length_b   1.000
_cell.length_c   1.000
_cell.angle_alpha   90.00
_cell.angle_beta   90.00
_cell.angle_gamma   90.00
#
_symmetry.space_group_name_H-M   'P 1'
#
loop_
_entity.id
_entity.type
_entity.pdbx_description
1 polymer ?
#
loop_
_entity_poly.entity_id
_entity_poly.type
_entity_poly.pdbx_seq_one_letter_code
_entity_poly.pdbx_strand_id
1 'polypeptide(L)'
;MSSFRRFRGALLAALLVLVGCESEEYAILISAYGDQGFAANSDVDVTVRDLQSSLRATSPRISLADEISRDVPLRIGIQLHGAGQYLVHVAATGAGATLSATRCYSVLGVTRSEVLLVPVDELDSDGDTWPTEETCRERMAVEGEVAEIGCKNQCPTEWAVDCDDSSLEINPGAPEQCEDDVDQDCDGEDARCEDADGDGFTGCRPDAADTSSCDCDDGKRTVNPGVVESSDPGAGLCENDVDDDCDGEDQRCDGDGDGVASCAEDAAPGESCDCDDSSKDVFPGATETPGGECDGLDNNCNGLVDEVSACLSDDLDGDGSTVGDDCNDCNAGAKPGATQIVCGNGIDEDCSGGDETCSAGDADGDGYVSEGAGGSDCDDGDAAIYPDAPDECGGGSSDCSGADSTCEDDGDSDGWSSENDCDDADSTVNPERPEICNGVDDDCDGVVNEVGSAGAGCVYIPGRDPGGDGWVDIDFGSDLQNCGGCRDDCNPACDGTLCQADSCIDGRCTCDGGSTCGGGEDSYCCPDGCKNRRTDVRNCGGCGVVCPEPPCQTASCEGGVCRTDAVADGTPCGGGRYCCGGACAGDCPPGESDDERCGLCGRRERRCTGGCTWGTWGSCQGEGVCSFLDQDSDGCGNCGHKERTCGGDCQWEGWSPCFDQGCEPGEVNSRGCGNCGTETQTCRNDCTWGNWSGCGGEGACSPGQNEDEVCGRCGSRRRTCSQQCGWGAWGGCGGEGACTPGDRDPQTCGNCGSQERVCGADCEWGGFGNCNGQGECDPNGAPQSEPCGQLCGTRERSCTAACAWGNWSNCGNEGACQNGQTQDEVCGNCGTHSRTCANCQWPGWGNCTGEGDCTPNEPDTRPCTRCGTETRTCTSSCAWGDWGSCTGQGECTLGDTQSCGNCGTGSQACGPGCSWSGCVGETGCQPGDTQNEACSPPPGGSRSRTCTAGCQWGDWSTCS
;
A
#
# COMPACT_ATOMS: atom_id res chain seq x y z
N MET A 1 -36.60 1.32 -15.71
CA MET A 1 -36.92 1.88 -17.05
C MET A 1 -38.43 1.92 -17.33
N SER A 2 -39.11 2.97 -16.88
CA SER A 2 -40.46 3.38 -17.34
C SER A 2 -40.69 4.85 -16.98
N SER A 3 -39.77 5.71 -17.44
CA SER A 3 -39.96 7.17 -17.46
C SER A 3 -39.64 7.78 -18.85
N PHE A 4 -39.23 6.96 -19.82
CA PHE A 4 -38.86 7.37 -21.17
C PHE A 4 -39.99 7.13 -22.19
N ARG A 5 -41.18 7.72 -21.99
CA ARG A 5 -42.19 7.89 -23.04
C ARG A 5 -43.00 9.18 -22.87
N ARG A 6 -42.34 10.32 -22.68
CA ARG A 6 -42.94 11.66 -22.85
C ARG A 6 -41.98 12.70 -23.42
N PHE A 7 -41.08 12.32 -24.33
CA PHE A 7 -40.42 13.27 -25.24
C PHE A 7 -40.23 12.61 -26.61
N ARG A 8 -41.27 12.63 -27.43
CA ARG A 8 -41.15 12.58 -28.90
C ARG A 8 -41.82 13.83 -29.46
N GLY A 9 -41.19 14.97 -29.21
CA GLY A 9 -41.28 16.15 -30.06
C GLY A 9 -39.87 16.37 -30.59
N ALA A 10 -39.66 16.08 -31.88
CA ALA A 10 -38.38 16.30 -32.51
C ALA A 10 -37.99 17.78 -32.40
N LEU A 11 -36.86 18.09 -31.76
CA LEU A 11 -36.17 19.36 -31.95
C LEU A 11 -35.58 19.34 -33.36
N LEU A 12 -36.44 19.55 -34.36
CA LEU A 12 -36.02 19.75 -35.74
C LEU A 12 -35.48 21.18 -35.82
N ALA A 13 -34.16 21.31 -35.96
CA ALA A 13 -33.54 22.49 -36.53
C ALA A 13 -34.04 22.63 -37.98
N ALA A 14 -35.23 23.19 -38.13
CA ALA A 14 -35.81 23.55 -39.40
C ALA A 14 -36.13 25.04 -39.37
N LEU A 15 -35.58 25.74 -40.35
CA LEU A 15 -35.92 27.09 -40.73
C LEU A 15 -37.43 27.15 -41.07
N LEU A 16 -38.30 27.24 -40.07
CA LEU A 16 -39.74 27.43 -40.25
C LEU A 16 -40.12 28.86 -39.88
N VAL A 17 -40.41 29.64 -40.92
CA VAL A 17 -41.26 30.83 -40.79
C VAL A 17 -42.62 30.34 -40.31
N LEU A 18 -42.91 30.51 -39.01
CA LEU A 18 -44.22 30.21 -38.43
C LEU A 18 -45.29 31.11 -39.07
N VAL A 19 -46.08 30.52 -39.97
CA VAL A 19 -47.36 31.05 -40.44
C VAL A 19 -48.45 30.25 -39.73
N GLY A 20 -49.11 30.89 -38.75
CA GLY A 20 -50.34 30.39 -38.10
C GLY A 20 -50.21 30.25 -36.57
N CYS A 21 -50.72 31.24 -35.83
CA CYS A 21 -50.90 31.15 -34.37
C CYS A 21 -52.11 30.25 -34.03
N GLU A 22 -51.93 29.25 -33.16
CA GLU A 22 -52.98 28.77 -32.26
C GLU A 22 -52.68 29.23 -30.82
N SER A 23 -53.72 29.41 -30.00
CA SER A 23 -53.73 30.33 -28.86
C SER A 23 -53.19 29.81 -27.53
N GLU A 24 -52.37 28.75 -27.50
CA GLU A 24 -51.81 28.16 -26.27
C GLU A 24 -50.35 27.68 -26.40
N GLU A 25 -49.52 28.34 -27.23
CA GLU A 25 -48.10 28.00 -27.35
C GLU A 25 -47.22 28.82 -26.38
N TYR A 26 -46.47 28.10 -25.53
CA TYR A 26 -45.43 28.65 -24.67
C TYR A 26 -44.07 28.39 -25.32
N ALA A 27 -43.26 29.43 -25.54
CA ALA A 27 -41.95 29.27 -26.17
C ALA A 27 -40.98 30.38 -25.80
N ILE A 28 -39.68 30.10 -25.85
CA ILE A 28 -38.60 31.09 -25.74
C ILE A 28 -37.85 31.14 -27.07
N LEU A 29 -37.70 32.33 -27.63
CA LEU A 29 -36.94 32.58 -28.85
C LEU A 29 -35.71 33.42 -28.51
N ILE A 30 -34.53 32.82 -28.57
CA ILE A 30 -33.25 33.44 -28.21
C ILE A 30 -32.46 33.77 -29.49
N SER A 31 -31.90 34.98 -29.57
CA SER A 31 -30.85 35.32 -30.54
C SER A 31 -29.52 35.45 -29.79
N ALA A 32 -28.63 34.49 -29.97
CA ALA A 32 -27.34 34.40 -29.29
C ALA A 32 -26.21 34.93 -30.19
N TYR A 33 -25.35 35.79 -29.65
CA TYR A 33 -24.27 36.48 -30.34
C TYR A 33 -22.92 36.11 -29.72
N GLY A 34 -21.83 36.12 -30.50
CA GLY A 34 -20.44 36.02 -29.98
C GLY A 34 -19.70 37.36 -30.08
N ASP A 35 -18.85 37.68 -29.10
CA ASP A 35 -18.15 38.98 -29.04
C ASP A 35 -16.97 39.10 -30.04
N GLN A 36 -16.36 37.97 -30.40
CA GLN A 36 -15.37 37.80 -31.45
C GLN A 36 -15.83 36.65 -32.37
N GLY A 37 -15.43 36.65 -33.64
CA GLY A 37 -15.83 35.61 -34.59
C GLY A 37 -15.48 34.20 -34.09
N PHE A 38 -16.47 33.44 -33.63
CA PHE A 38 -16.30 32.11 -33.05
C PHE A 38 -16.45 31.04 -34.14
N ALA A 39 -15.40 30.25 -34.34
CA ALA A 39 -15.14 29.47 -35.54
C ALA A 39 -16.32 28.59 -36.03
N ALA A 40 -16.41 28.40 -37.35
CA ALA A 40 -17.27 27.41 -37.97
C ALA A 40 -16.93 25.99 -37.48
N ASN A 41 -17.93 25.10 -37.39
CA ASN A 41 -17.89 23.78 -36.74
C ASN A 41 -17.88 23.83 -35.20
N SER A 42 -18.76 24.64 -34.63
CA SER A 42 -18.99 24.69 -33.17
C SER A 42 -20.16 23.78 -32.79
N ASP A 43 -20.00 22.99 -31.73
CA ASP A 43 -21.08 22.22 -31.13
C ASP A 43 -21.86 23.09 -30.15
N VAL A 44 -23.18 23.12 -30.28
CA VAL A 44 -24.05 23.89 -29.40
C VAL A 44 -24.96 22.97 -28.61
N ASP A 45 -24.99 23.21 -27.29
CA ASP A 45 -25.86 22.57 -26.33
C ASP A 45 -26.76 23.60 -25.66
N VAL A 46 -28.05 23.31 -25.61
CA VAL A 46 -29.07 24.14 -24.94
C VAL A 46 -29.70 23.33 -23.84
N THR A 47 -29.52 23.76 -22.60
CA THR A 47 -30.14 23.15 -21.42
C THR A 47 -31.24 24.04 -20.88
N VAL A 48 -32.37 23.44 -20.53
CA VAL A 48 -33.53 24.10 -19.94
C VAL A 48 -33.91 23.38 -18.66
N ARG A 49 -34.02 24.12 -17.56
CA ARG A 49 -34.52 23.64 -16.26
C ARG A 49 -35.82 24.37 -15.93
N ASP A 50 -36.86 23.62 -15.59
CA ASP A 50 -38.09 24.15 -15.00
C ASP A 50 -37.88 24.33 -13.50
N LEU A 51 -37.89 25.59 -13.04
CA LEU A 51 -37.60 25.94 -11.66
C LEU A 51 -38.74 25.56 -10.70
N GLN A 52 -39.89 25.13 -11.21
CA GLN A 52 -41.05 24.75 -10.38
C GLN A 52 -41.20 23.24 -10.20
N SER A 53 -40.47 22.42 -10.96
CA SER A 53 -40.67 20.97 -11.01
C SER A 53 -39.38 20.15 -11.03
N SER A 54 -38.22 20.81 -10.84
CA SER A 54 -36.88 20.19 -10.87
C SER A 54 -36.52 19.50 -12.20
N LEU A 55 -37.39 19.59 -13.22
CA LEU A 55 -37.19 18.92 -14.51
C LEU A 55 -36.11 19.62 -15.33
N ARG A 56 -35.12 18.85 -15.80
CA ARG A 56 -34.02 19.30 -16.68
C ARG A 56 -34.09 18.60 -18.04
N ALA A 57 -33.86 19.34 -19.11
CA ALA A 57 -33.74 18.80 -20.47
C ALA A 57 -32.59 19.50 -21.21
N THR A 58 -31.76 18.72 -21.91
CA THR A 58 -30.66 19.23 -22.73
C THR A 58 -30.88 18.81 -24.19
N SER A 59 -30.62 19.72 -25.13
CA SER A 59 -30.73 19.43 -26.56
C SER A 59 -29.71 18.37 -26.99
N PRO A 60 -29.98 17.59 -28.05
CA PRO A 60 -28.92 16.88 -28.75
C PRO A 60 -27.85 17.86 -29.22
N ARG A 61 -26.58 17.46 -29.24
CA ARG A 61 -25.49 18.31 -29.75
C ARG A 61 -25.78 18.80 -31.16
N ILE A 62 -25.73 20.12 -31.37
CA ILE A 62 -26.00 20.76 -32.66
C ILE A 62 -24.70 21.30 -33.24
N SER A 63 -24.13 20.63 -34.23
CA SER A 63 -22.95 21.13 -34.94
C SER A 63 -23.34 22.21 -35.96
N LEU A 64 -22.81 23.42 -35.79
CA LEU A 64 -23.07 24.55 -36.67
C LEU A 64 -22.05 24.63 -37.81
N ALA A 65 -22.55 24.74 -39.04
CA ALA A 65 -21.72 24.92 -40.23
C ALA A 65 -21.18 26.37 -40.40
N ASP A 66 -21.82 27.35 -39.76
CA ASP A 66 -21.52 28.78 -39.88
C ASP A 66 -20.98 29.37 -38.57
N GLU A 67 -20.18 30.42 -38.68
CA GLU A 67 -19.56 31.15 -37.55
C GLU A 67 -20.61 31.92 -36.73
N ILE A 68 -20.54 31.83 -35.39
CA ILE A 68 -21.35 32.68 -34.49
C ILE A 68 -20.62 34.01 -34.33
N SER A 69 -21.24 35.10 -34.77
CA SER A 69 -20.64 36.43 -34.73
C SER A 69 -21.68 37.50 -34.41
N ARG A 70 -21.21 38.74 -34.23
CA ARG A 70 -22.09 39.91 -34.05
C ARG A 70 -23.05 40.14 -35.22
N ASP A 71 -22.68 39.74 -36.44
CA ASP A 71 -23.47 39.96 -37.66
C ASP A 71 -24.31 38.72 -38.05
N VAL A 72 -23.98 37.55 -37.49
CA VAL A 72 -24.66 36.28 -37.76
C VAL A 72 -25.01 35.61 -36.41
N PRO A 73 -26.17 35.96 -35.80
CA PRO A 73 -26.58 35.36 -34.54
C PRO A 73 -27.15 33.95 -34.73
N LEU A 74 -26.90 33.11 -33.73
CA LEU A 74 -27.59 31.84 -33.58
C LEU A 74 -29.03 32.10 -33.11
N ARG A 75 -30.02 31.54 -33.80
CA ARG A 75 -31.44 31.66 -33.43
C ARG A 75 -31.94 30.35 -32.85
N ILE A 76 -32.29 30.37 -31.57
CA ILE A 76 -32.73 29.19 -30.81
C ILE A 76 -34.22 29.35 -30.50
N GLY A 77 -35.01 28.32 -30.80
CA GLY A 77 -36.42 28.23 -30.42
C GLY A 77 -36.63 27.09 -29.44
N ILE A 78 -37.15 27.40 -28.26
CA ILE A 78 -37.43 26.45 -27.18
C ILE A 78 -38.94 26.39 -27.01
N GLN A 79 -39.55 25.24 -27.27
CA GLN A 79 -40.97 25.01 -27.03
C GLN A 79 -41.18 24.49 -25.61
N LEU A 80 -42.15 25.04 -24.88
CA LEU A 80 -42.41 24.75 -23.48
C LEU A 80 -43.82 24.18 -23.28
N HIS A 81 -44.00 23.40 -22.21
CA HIS A 81 -45.26 22.72 -21.91
C HIS A 81 -46.28 23.58 -21.18
N GLY A 82 -45.87 24.73 -20.63
CA GLY A 82 -46.74 25.58 -19.83
C GLY A 82 -46.13 26.95 -19.53
N ALA A 83 -46.92 27.78 -18.84
CA ALA A 83 -46.41 29.00 -18.22
C ALA A 83 -45.62 28.64 -16.95
N GLY A 84 -44.49 29.31 -16.71
CA GLY A 84 -43.59 28.99 -15.60
C GLY A 84 -42.33 29.82 -15.59
N GLN A 85 -41.43 29.51 -14.66
CA GLN A 85 -40.08 30.07 -14.60
C GLN A 85 -39.08 29.03 -15.08
N TYR A 86 -38.27 29.41 -16.07
CA TYR A 86 -37.34 28.51 -16.73
C TYR A 86 -35.93 29.10 -16.71
N LEU A 87 -34.96 28.31 -16.25
CA LEU A 87 -33.55 28.61 -16.43
C LEU A 87 -33.09 28.00 -17.75
N VAL A 88 -32.47 28.80 -18.60
CA VAL A 88 -31.94 28.37 -19.90
C VAL A 88 -30.46 28.66 -19.93
N HIS A 89 -29.69 27.62 -20.23
CA HIS A 89 -28.28 27.73 -20.50
C HIS A 89 -27.99 27.40 -21.97
N VAL A 90 -27.15 28.20 -22.61
CA VAL A 90 -26.65 27.97 -23.97
C VAL A 90 -25.13 27.90 -23.94
N ALA A 91 -24.55 26.75 -24.31
CA ALA A 91 -23.12 26.55 -24.46
C ALA A 91 -22.77 26.31 -25.94
N ALA A 92 -21.67 26.90 -26.41
CA ALA A 92 -21.12 26.70 -27.74
C ALA A 92 -19.63 26.38 -27.62
N THR A 93 -19.21 25.18 -28.05
CA THR A 93 -17.84 24.68 -27.92
C THR A 93 -17.19 24.51 -29.29
N GLY A 94 -15.99 25.04 -29.48
CA GLY A 94 -15.28 25.02 -30.76
C GLY A 94 -13.88 25.62 -30.69
N ALA A 95 -12.94 25.09 -31.49
CA ALA A 95 -11.57 25.59 -31.63
C ALA A 95 -10.79 25.83 -30.32
N GLY A 96 -11.05 25.02 -29.28
CA GLY A 96 -10.33 25.06 -27.99
C GLY A 96 -10.86 26.07 -26.98
N ALA A 97 -12.04 26.65 -27.18
CA ALA A 97 -12.73 27.47 -26.20
C ALA A 97 -14.23 27.11 -26.13
N THR A 98 -14.85 27.34 -24.97
CA THR A 98 -16.30 27.24 -24.78
C THR A 98 -16.84 28.64 -24.50
N LEU A 99 -17.88 29.04 -25.23
CA LEU A 99 -18.66 30.24 -24.93
C LEU A 99 -20.00 29.85 -24.32
N SER A 100 -20.46 30.56 -23.30
CA SER A 100 -21.69 30.20 -22.60
C SER A 100 -22.52 31.42 -22.18
N ALA A 101 -23.80 31.20 -21.91
CA ALA A 101 -24.67 32.17 -21.24
C ALA A 101 -25.87 31.51 -20.55
N THR A 102 -26.15 31.94 -19.32
CA THR A 102 -27.29 31.47 -18.50
C THR A 102 -28.29 32.60 -18.25
N ARG A 103 -29.60 32.37 -18.47
CA ARG A 103 -30.67 33.36 -18.22
C ARG A 103 -31.93 32.73 -17.66
N CYS A 104 -32.65 33.46 -16.80
CA CYS A 104 -33.92 33.03 -16.21
C CYS A 104 -35.11 33.75 -16.87
N TYR A 105 -36.09 32.97 -17.36
CA TYR A 105 -37.24 33.45 -18.11
C TYR A 105 -38.55 33.20 -17.38
N SER A 106 -39.33 34.26 -17.19
CA SER A 106 -40.74 34.13 -16.80
C SER A 106 -41.60 34.05 -18.07
N VAL A 107 -42.19 32.88 -18.34
CA VAL A 107 -42.92 32.58 -19.57
C VAL A 107 -44.42 32.50 -19.31
N LEU A 108 -45.20 33.34 -19.98
CA LEU A 108 -46.67 33.31 -19.99
C LEU A 108 -47.23 33.02 -21.40
N GLY A 109 -46.36 32.83 -22.40
CA GLY A 109 -46.66 32.66 -23.83
C GLY A 109 -45.36 32.58 -24.63
N VAL A 110 -45.25 33.27 -25.77
CA VAL A 110 -43.97 33.34 -26.53
C VAL A 110 -43.11 34.52 -26.07
N THR A 111 -41.95 34.23 -25.49
CA THR A 111 -40.95 35.21 -25.02
C THR A 111 -39.79 35.32 -26.00
N ARG A 112 -39.26 36.53 -26.23
CA ARG A 112 -38.10 36.78 -27.11
C ARG A 112 -36.96 37.40 -26.31
N SER A 113 -35.74 36.94 -26.55
CA SER A 113 -34.52 37.41 -25.86
C SER A 113 -33.33 37.52 -26.80
N GLU A 114 -32.41 38.41 -26.46
CA GLU A 114 -31.08 38.51 -27.07
C GLU A 114 -30.04 38.24 -25.98
N VAL A 115 -29.00 37.45 -26.30
CA VAL A 115 -27.99 37.02 -25.33
C VAL A 115 -26.60 37.07 -25.97
N LEU A 116 -25.59 37.50 -25.23
CA LEU A 116 -24.19 37.46 -25.65
C LEU A 116 -23.54 36.23 -24.99
N LEU A 117 -22.88 35.38 -25.78
CA LEU A 117 -22.09 34.25 -25.28
C LEU A 117 -20.67 34.73 -24.95
N VAL A 118 -20.17 34.36 -23.78
CA VAL A 118 -18.87 34.76 -23.23
C VAL A 118 -18.01 33.54 -22.90
N PRO A 119 -16.67 33.61 -22.95
CA PRO A 119 -15.79 32.48 -22.62
C PRO A 119 -16.03 31.94 -21.20
N VAL A 120 -16.03 30.61 -21.05
CA VAL A 120 -16.27 29.91 -19.76
C VAL A 120 -15.13 30.14 -18.76
N ASP A 121 -13.86 30.15 -19.21
CA ASP A 121 -12.67 30.33 -18.35
C ASP A 121 -12.62 31.65 -17.55
N GLU A 122 -13.51 32.61 -17.83
CA GLU A 122 -13.63 33.85 -17.07
C GLU A 122 -14.70 33.79 -15.95
N LEU A 123 -15.39 32.66 -15.77
CA LEU A 123 -16.74 32.66 -15.18
C LEU A 123 -17.17 31.39 -14.41
N ASP A 124 -16.39 30.30 -14.44
CA ASP A 124 -16.57 29.03 -13.71
C ASP A 124 -15.16 28.37 -13.60
N SER A 125 -14.52 28.42 -12.42
CA SER A 125 -13.08 28.11 -12.28
C SER A 125 -12.77 26.65 -12.00
N ASP A 126 -13.72 25.90 -11.46
CA ASP A 126 -13.58 24.49 -11.10
C ASP A 126 -14.42 23.56 -11.98
N GLY A 127 -15.42 24.08 -12.71
CA GLY A 127 -16.06 23.41 -13.83
C GLY A 127 -17.21 22.50 -13.46
N ASP A 128 -17.83 22.67 -12.28
CA ASP A 128 -18.87 21.77 -11.78
C ASP A 128 -20.29 22.11 -12.25
N THR A 129 -20.59 23.38 -12.56
CA THR A 129 -21.93 23.82 -12.97
C THR A 129 -21.92 25.05 -13.91
N TRP A 130 -22.94 25.91 -13.92
CA TRP A 130 -23.09 26.97 -14.93
C TRP A 130 -22.68 28.34 -14.38
N PRO A 131 -21.97 29.18 -15.14
CA PRO A 131 -21.36 30.39 -14.60
C PRO A 131 -22.35 31.48 -14.15
N THR A 132 -22.00 32.26 -13.11
CA THR A 132 -22.70 33.48 -12.69
C THR A 132 -22.09 34.75 -13.30
N GLU A 133 -22.81 35.45 -14.19
CA GLU A 133 -22.37 36.79 -14.64
C GLU A 133 -22.75 37.88 -13.62
N GLU A 134 -21.81 38.25 -12.74
CA GLU A 134 -21.94 39.46 -11.91
C GLU A 134 -21.98 40.74 -12.79
N THR A 135 -21.42 40.71 -14.01
CA THR A 135 -21.34 41.87 -14.94
C THR A 135 -21.82 41.56 -16.36
N CYS A 136 -23.08 41.20 -16.49
CA CYS A 136 -23.72 40.96 -17.78
C CYS A 136 -23.65 42.13 -18.78
N ARG A 137 -23.14 41.85 -19.99
CA ARG A 137 -22.95 42.81 -21.10
C ARG A 137 -24.00 42.63 -22.20
N GLU A 138 -25.13 43.33 -22.13
CA GLU A 138 -26.06 43.44 -23.28
C GLU A 138 -25.71 44.65 -24.18
N ARG A 139 -25.88 44.52 -25.51
CA ARG A 139 -25.71 45.65 -26.44
C ARG A 139 -27.00 46.46 -26.55
N MET A 140 -26.90 47.79 -26.43
CA MET A 140 -27.69 48.70 -27.28
C MET A 140 -26.77 49.40 -28.27
N ALA A 141 -27.08 49.27 -29.56
CA ALA A 141 -26.44 50.02 -30.62
C ALA A 141 -27.02 51.44 -30.68
N VAL A 142 -26.27 52.47 -30.24
CA VAL A 142 -26.12 53.79 -30.92
C VAL A 142 -24.85 54.45 -30.36
N GLU A 143 -24.05 55.09 -31.22
CA GLU A 143 -22.94 55.96 -30.82
C GLU A 143 -23.39 57.00 -29.76
N GLY A 144 -22.81 56.98 -28.56
CA GLY A 144 -22.65 58.20 -27.76
C GLY A 144 -23.06 58.24 -26.29
N GLU A 145 -23.68 57.22 -25.67
CA GLU A 145 -23.96 57.24 -24.22
C GLU A 145 -23.73 55.87 -23.58
N VAL A 146 -22.82 55.81 -22.60
CA VAL A 146 -22.60 54.64 -21.75
C VAL A 146 -23.60 54.73 -20.61
N ALA A 147 -24.66 53.94 -20.66
CA ALA A 147 -25.57 53.76 -19.54
C ALA A 147 -25.44 52.30 -19.06
N GLU A 148 -25.00 52.12 -17.81
CA GLU A 148 -25.17 50.87 -17.06
C GLU A 148 -26.67 50.55 -17.01
N ILE A 149 -27.10 49.53 -17.76
CA ILE A 149 -28.47 49.01 -17.75
C ILE A 149 -28.34 47.52 -17.44
N GLY A 150 -28.84 47.08 -16.28
CA GLY A 150 -28.88 45.66 -15.88
C GLY A 150 -29.71 44.79 -16.83
N CYS A 151 -29.43 43.49 -16.89
CA CYS A 151 -30.07 42.59 -17.84
C CYS A 151 -31.52 42.30 -17.49
N LYS A 152 -32.31 42.04 -18.54
CA LYS A 152 -33.76 41.83 -18.40
C LYS A 152 -34.16 40.48 -17.81
N ASN A 153 -33.25 39.50 -17.76
CA ASN A 153 -33.52 38.10 -17.40
C ASN A 153 -32.39 37.51 -16.52
N GLN A 154 -31.81 38.33 -15.62
CA GLN A 154 -30.89 37.83 -14.59
C GLN A 154 -31.63 36.87 -13.66
N CYS A 155 -30.96 35.78 -13.27
CA CYS A 155 -31.49 34.89 -12.25
C CYS A 155 -31.38 35.57 -10.88
N PRO A 156 -32.44 35.55 -10.05
CA PRO A 156 -32.36 35.98 -8.65
C PRO A 156 -31.28 35.22 -7.88
N THR A 157 -30.65 35.90 -6.93
CA THR A 157 -29.59 35.37 -6.06
C THR A 157 -30.08 34.23 -5.14
N GLU A 158 -31.39 34.08 -4.96
CA GLU A 158 -32.02 33.02 -4.15
C GLU A 158 -32.17 31.68 -4.91
N TRP A 159 -31.74 31.61 -6.17
CA TRP A 159 -31.66 30.38 -6.98
C TRP A 159 -30.26 30.25 -7.57
N ALA A 160 -29.26 30.46 -6.71
CA ALA A 160 -27.86 30.54 -7.09
C ALA A 160 -27.53 29.36 -7.98
N VAL A 161 -27.15 29.70 -9.20
CA VAL A 161 -26.36 28.82 -10.02
C VAL A 161 -24.97 28.95 -9.43
N ASP A 162 -24.31 27.83 -9.09
CA ASP A 162 -23.00 27.75 -8.40
C ASP A 162 -22.79 28.81 -7.30
N CYS A 163 -23.01 28.44 -6.03
CA CYS A 163 -22.85 29.39 -4.93
C CYS A 163 -21.39 29.52 -4.45
N ASP A 164 -20.46 28.70 -4.93
CA ASP A 164 -19.02 28.85 -4.72
C ASP A 164 -18.21 28.32 -5.93
N ASP A 165 -17.94 29.22 -6.89
CA ASP A 165 -17.16 28.96 -8.12
C ASP A 165 -15.69 28.47 -7.90
N SER A 166 -15.30 28.17 -6.66
CA SER A 166 -14.00 27.63 -6.28
C SER A 166 -14.07 26.26 -5.58
N SER A 167 -15.28 25.75 -5.34
CA SER A 167 -15.54 24.50 -4.63
C SER A 167 -16.48 23.57 -5.39
N LEU A 168 -15.92 22.47 -5.91
CA LEU A 168 -16.64 21.38 -6.59
C LEU A 168 -17.76 20.72 -5.75
N GLU A 169 -17.80 21.01 -4.46
CA GLU A 169 -18.71 20.41 -3.47
C GLU A 169 -19.88 21.33 -3.09
N ILE A 170 -19.92 22.57 -3.59
CA ILE A 170 -20.92 23.58 -3.23
C ILE A 170 -21.62 24.05 -4.52
N ASN A 171 -22.62 23.27 -4.95
CA ASN A 171 -23.33 23.54 -6.20
C ASN A 171 -24.79 23.04 -6.17
N PRO A 172 -25.65 23.55 -7.07
CA PRO A 172 -27.05 23.15 -7.12
C PRO A 172 -27.28 21.65 -7.40
N GLY A 173 -27.52 20.89 -6.34
CA GLY A 173 -27.71 19.44 -6.37
C GLY A 173 -26.58 18.63 -5.73
N ALA A 174 -25.60 19.29 -5.09
CA ALA A 174 -24.68 18.64 -4.16
C ALA A 174 -25.46 18.03 -2.97
N PRO A 175 -24.98 16.91 -2.40
CA PRO A 175 -25.55 16.38 -1.17
C PRO A 175 -25.20 17.29 0.02
N GLU A 176 -26.22 17.65 0.80
CA GLU A 176 -26.10 18.46 2.01
C GLU A 176 -25.32 17.73 3.12
N GLN A 177 -24.42 18.43 3.80
CA GLN A 177 -23.85 17.96 5.07
C GLN A 177 -24.61 18.62 6.21
N CYS A 178 -25.18 17.80 7.10
CA CYS A 178 -26.11 18.34 8.07
C CYS A 178 -25.45 19.21 9.16
N GLU A 179 -26.09 20.35 9.45
CA GLU A 179 -25.74 21.34 10.46
C GLU A 179 -24.28 21.79 10.38
N ASP A 180 -23.76 21.91 9.15
CA ASP A 180 -22.39 22.29 8.90
C ASP A 180 -22.15 23.81 8.73
N ASP A 181 -23.24 24.58 8.77
CA ASP A 181 -23.36 26.01 8.46
C ASP A 181 -23.01 26.38 7.01
N VAL A 182 -22.87 25.39 6.11
CA VAL A 182 -22.65 25.54 4.67
C VAL A 182 -23.88 24.98 3.93
N ASP A 183 -24.39 25.76 2.98
CA ASP A 183 -25.50 25.38 2.10
C ASP A 183 -24.88 24.80 0.82
N GLN A 184 -24.63 23.49 0.80
CA GLN A 184 -23.89 22.84 -0.29
C GLN A 184 -24.75 22.75 -1.55
N ASP A 185 -26.06 22.58 -1.42
CA ASP A 185 -26.97 22.46 -2.56
C ASP A 185 -27.54 23.80 -3.05
N CYS A 186 -27.14 24.89 -2.40
CA CYS A 186 -27.46 26.28 -2.71
C CYS A 186 -28.98 26.56 -2.70
N ASP A 187 -29.78 25.82 -1.94
CA ASP A 187 -31.23 26.00 -1.82
C ASP A 187 -31.64 27.04 -0.75
N GLY A 188 -30.68 27.48 0.06
CA GLY A 188 -30.83 28.50 1.09
C GLY A 188 -31.07 27.94 2.49
N GLU A 189 -31.06 26.63 2.71
CA GLU A 189 -31.22 25.98 4.00
C GLU A 189 -30.16 24.89 4.20
N ASP A 190 -29.36 24.99 5.28
CA ASP A 190 -28.47 23.90 5.73
C ASP A 190 -29.33 22.75 6.32
N ALA A 191 -29.15 21.53 5.79
CA ALA A 191 -29.89 20.35 6.21
C ALA A 191 -29.69 20.02 7.68
N ARG A 192 -30.71 19.46 8.34
CA ARG A 192 -30.59 18.97 9.73
C ARG A 192 -30.28 17.49 9.75
N CYS A 193 -29.53 17.05 10.77
CA CYS A 193 -29.30 15.63 10.96
C CYS A 193 -30.62 14.98 11.39
N GLU A 194 -31.11 14.04 10.58
CA GLU A 194 -32.32 13.28 10.88
C GLU A 194 -31.99 12.10 11.82
N ASP A 195 -33.03 11.50 12.40
CA ASP A 195 -32.95 10.24 13.17
C ASP A 195 -33.47 9.15 12.22
N ALA A 196 -32.58 8.60 11.38
CA ALA A 196 -32.98 7.77 10.26
C ALA A 196 -33.48 6.39 10.70
N ASP A 197 -32.95 5.85 11.79
CA ASP A 197 -33.37 4.56 12.31
C ASP A 197 -34.49 4.62 13.36
N GLY A 198 -34.74 5.77 13.98
CA GLY A 198 -35.83 6.03 14.92
C GLY A 198 -35.57 5.50 16.33
N ASP A 199 -34.35 5.59 16.86
CA ASP A 199 -33.98 5.24 18.24
C ASP A 199 -34.03 6.43 19.22
N GLY A 200 -34.13 7.66 18.69
CA GLY A 200 -34.25 8.89 19.45
C GLY A 200 -32.96 9.70 19.59
N PHE A 201 -31.86 9.26 19.00
CA PHE A 201 -30.66 10.04 18.71
C PHE A 201 -30.65 10.44 17.23
N THR A 202 -30.00 11.55 16.89
CA THR A 202 -29.85 11.99 15.49
C THR A 202 -28.43 11.70 15.04
N GLY A 203 -28.25 11.36 13.78
CA GLY A 203 -26.93 11.11 13.18
C GLY A 203 -25.90 12.20 13.49
N CYS A 204 -24.66 11.78 13.71
CA CYS A 204 -23.54 12.68 13.93
C CYS A 204 -23.22 13.50 12.68
N ARG A 205 -22.87 14.78 12.88
CA ARG A 205 -22.27 15.61 11.84
C ARG A 205 -20.95 14.94 11.39
N PRO A 206 -20.62 14.92 10.09
CA PRO A 206 -19.39 14.29 9.57
C PRO A 206 -18.09 14.78 10.24
N ASP A 207 -18.08 16.03 10.73
CA ASP A 207 -16.94 16.65 11.43
C ASP A 207 -17.09 16.70 12.96
N ALA A 208 -18.03 15.94 13.55
CA ALA A 208 -18.23 15.94 14.98
C ALA A 208 -16.99 15.40 15.71
N ALA A 209 -16.20 16.31 16.28
CA ALA A 209 -15.04 15.95 17.11
C ALA A 209 -15.41 15.22 18.42
N ASP A 210 -16.69 15.12 18.72
CA ASP A 210 -17.26 14.47 19.90
C ASP A 210 -18.56 13.78 19.49
N THR A 211 -18.47 12.46 19.24
CA THR A 211 -19.58 11.60 18.84
C THR A 211 -20.43 11.14 20.03
N SER A 212 -19.97 11.37 21.27
CA SER A 212 -20.62 10.89 22.51
C SER A 212 -22.01 11.50 22.81
N SER A 213 -22.53 12.31 21.90
CA SER A 213 -23.82 13.01 22.03
C SER A 213 -24.76 12.82 20.84
N CYS A 214 -24.33 12.13 19.79
CA CYS A 214 -25.06 11.89 18.55
C CYS A 214 -24.88 10.45 18.10
N ASP A 215 -25.73 9.99 17.18
CA ASP A 215 -25.70 8.62 16.67
C ASP A 215 -24.55 8.44 15.66
N CYS A 216 -23.58 7.58 15.97
CA CYS A 216 -22.43 7.30 15.13
C CYS A 216 -22.72 6.29 14.00
N ASP A 217 -23.87 5.59 14.03
CA ASP A 217 -24.40 4.79 12.92
C ASP A 217 -25.93 4.89 12.88
N ASP A 218 -26.43 6.03 12.37
CA ASP A 218 -27.85 6.42 12.27
C ASP A 218 -28.73 5.46 11.43
N GLY A 219 -28.15 4.38 10.90
CA GLY A 219 -28.86 3.27 10.28
C GLY A 219 -29.16 2.10 11.24
N LYS A 220 -28.62 2.11 12.46
CA LYS A 220 -28.67 1.01 13.42
C LYS A 220 -29.06 1.49 14.83
N ARG A 221 -30.33 1.20 15.19
CA ARG A 221 -30.94 1.48 16.52
C ARG A 221 -30.19 0.94 17.76
N THR A 222 -29.16 0.15 17.53
CA THR A 222 -28.33 -0.51 18.56
C THR A 222 -26.98 0.15 18.75
N VAL A 223 -26.63 1.13 17.93
CA VAL A 223 -25.39 1.92 18.01
C VAL A 223 -25.82 3.34 18.32
N ASN A 224 -25.69 3.79 19.57
CA ASN A 224 -26.02 5.15 19.97
C ASN A 224 -25.46 5.46 21.35
N PRO A 225 -25.31 6.75 21.72
CA PRO A 225 -24.81 7.17 23.04
C PRO A 225 -25.64 6.73 24.25
N GLY A 226 -26.81 6.12 24.03
CA GLY A 226 -27.65 5.54 25.07
C GLY A 226 -27.36 4.07 25.37
N VAL A 227 -26.51 3.42 24.57
CA VAL A 227 -26.04 2.05 24.77
C VAL A 227 -24.97 2.05 25.85
N VAL A 228 -24.77 0.90 26.50
CA VAL A 228 -23.76 0.73 27.54
C VAL A 228 -23.06 -0.58 27.28
N GLU A 229 -21.78 -0.50 26.94
CA GLU A 229 -20.86 -1.62 26.67
C GLU A 229 -20.40 -2.30 27.98
N SER A 230 -21.31 -2.56 28.91
CA SER A 230 -20.91 -3.11 30.21
C SER A 230 -20.74 -4.64 30.14
N SER A 231 -19.57 -5.13 30.55
CA SER A 231 -19.16 -6.37 31.27
C SER A 231 -20.08 -7.61 31.38
N ASP A 232 -21.11 -7.76 30.54
CA ASP A 232 -22.00 -8.92 30.49
C ASP A 232 -21.66 -9.73 29.22
N PRO A 233 -21.03 -10.91 29.35
CA PRO A 233 -20.63 -11.75 28.22
C PRO A 233 -21.80 -12.24 27.35
N GLY A 234 -23.05 -11.98 27.76
CA GLY A 234 -24.26 -12.36 27.03
C GLY A 234 -24.79 -11.33 26.03
N ALA A 235 -24.23 -10.12 25.95
CA ALA A 235 -24.80 -9.03 25.15
C ALA A 235 -24.21 -8.91 23.72
N GLY A 236 -22.94 -9.29 23.52
CA GLY A 236 -22.28 -9.17 22.20
C GLY A 236 -22.07 -7.72 21.74
N LEU A 237 -21.89 -6.80 22.70
CA LEU A 237 -21.75 -5.34 22.52
C LEU A 237 -20.35 -4.86 22.96
N CYS A 238 -19.36 -5.74 22.86
CA CYS A 238 -17.96 -5.50 23.24
C CYS A 238 -17.10 -6.42 22.36
N GLU A 239 -15.96 -5.93 21.88
CA GLU A 239 -15.05 -6.63 20.95
C GLU A 239 -15.76 -7.11 19.67
N ASN A 240 -16.73 -6.33 19.21
CA ASN A 240 -17.44 -6.58 17.95
C ASN A 240 -16.97 -5.64 16.82
N ASP A 241 -15.90 -4.87 17.07
CA ASP A 241 -15.33 -3.84 16.20
C ASP A 241 -16.31 -2.68 15.90
N VAL A 242 -17.29 -2.47 16.77
CA VAL A 242 -18.29 -1.41 16.69
C VAL A 242 -18.32 -0.67 18.02
N ASP A 243 -18.04 0.63 17.99
CA ASP A 243 -18.27 1.56 19.10
C ASP A 243 -19.79 1.75 19.26
N ASP A 244 -20.42 0.87 20.04
CA ASP A 244 -21.87 0.78 20.17
C ASP A 244 -22.42 1.95 21.01
N ASP A 245 -21.61 2.56 21.88
CA ASP A 245 -21.99 3.74 22.69
C ASP A 245 -21.41 5.09 22.23
N CYS A 246 -20.77 5.10 21.05
CA CYS A 246 -20.26 6.27 20.34
C CYS A 246 -19.28 7.12 21.17
N ASP A 247 -18.58 6.54 22.15
CA ASP A 247 -17.64 7.24 23.03
C ASP A 247 -16.20 7.31 22.46
N GLY A 248 -15.98 6.66 21.32
CA GLY A 248 -14.74 6.61 20.57
C GLY A 248 -13.88 5.38 20.82
N GLU A 249 -14.33 4.42 21.66
CA GLU A 249 -13.59 3.21 21.99
C GLU A 249 -14.55 1.99 22.06
N ASP A 250 -14.23 0.89 21.35
CA ASP A 250 -14.89 -0.40 21.59
C ASP A 250 -14.34 -1.03 22.88
N GLN A 251 -15.14 -1.10 23.94
CA GLN A 251 -14.69 -1.57 25.25
C GLN A 251 -14.46 -3.07 25.29
N ARG A 252 -13.37 -3.49 25.94
CA ARG A 252 -13.04 -4.91 26.15
C ARG A 252 -13.81 -5.53 27.28
N CYS A 253 -14.15 -6.80 27.13
CA CYS A 253 -14.93 -7.54 28.09
C CYS A 253 -14.19 -8.75 28.69
N ASP A 254 -14.79 -9.28 29.76
CA ASP A 254 -14.34 -10.46 30.51
C ASP A 254 -15.10 -11.67 29.92
N GLY A 255 -14.44 -12.40 29.02
CA GLY A 255 -15.06 -13.44 28.18
C GLY A 255 -15.44 -14.71 28.95
N ASP A 256 -14.72 -15.02 30.02
CA ASP A 256 -14.89 -16.26 30.80
C ASP A 256 -15.47 -16.05 32.22
N GLY A 257 -15.62 -14.80 32.64
CA GLY A 257 -16.28 -14.36 33.87
C GLY A 257 -15.42 -14.41 35.12
N ASP A 258 -14.10 -14.33 35.00
CA ASP A 258 -13.16 -14.34 36.13
C ASP A 258 -12.99 -12.96 36.82
N GLY A 259 -13.47 -11.89 36.16
CA GLY A 259 -13.41 -10.51 36.60
C GLY A 259 -12.26 -9.68 36.04
N VAL A 260 -11.50 -10.20 35.07
CA VAL A 260 -10.40 -9.54 34.35
C VAL A 260 -10.73 -9.56 32.86
N ALA A 261 -10.48 -8.45 32.14
CA ALA A 261 -10.75 -8.37 30.70
C ALA A 261 -9.53 -8.78 29.87
N SER A 262 -9.78 -9.21 28.64
CA SER A 262 -8.79 -9.61 27.64
C SER A 262 -7.63 -8.60 27.45
N CYS A 263 -6.42 -9.13 27.20
CA CYS A 263 -5.25 -8.31 26.89
C CYS A 263 -5.32 -7.65 25.51
N ALA A 264 -4.62 -6.51 25.37
CA ALA A 264 -4.43 -5.88 24.05
C ALA A 264 -3.50 -6.76 23.23
N GLU A 265 -3.67 -6.77 21.90
CA GLU A 265 -2.74 -7.44 20.98
C GLU A 265 -1.26 -7.01 21.21
N ASP A 266 -1.04 -5.84 21.83
CA ASP A 266 0.28 -5.27 22.15
C ASP A 266 0.67 -5.27 23.66
N ALA A 267 -0.04 -5.97 24.55
CA ALA A 267 0.27 -5.95 25.98
C ALA A 267 1.56 -6.73 26.30
N ALA A 268 2.52 -6.09 26.97
CA ALA A 268 3.78 -6.72 27.40
C ALA A 268 3.54 -7.85 28.43
N PRO A 269 4.40 -8.89 28.49
CA PRO A 269 4.26 -9.97 29.48
C PRO A 269 4.32 -9.42 30.92
N GLY A 270 3.25 -9.61 31.69
CA GLY A 270 3.19 -9.28 33.12
C GLY A 270 2.30 -8.11 33.55
N GLU A 271 1.38 -7.62 32.71
CA GLU A 271 0.41 -6.57 33.10
C GLU A 271 -1.02 -7.09 33.31
N SER A 272 -1.87 -6.26 33.91
CA SER A 272 -3.11 -6.59 34.64
C SER A 272 -4.32 -7.06 33.82
N CYS A 273 -4.13 -7.79 32.73
CA CYS A 273 -5.17 -8.27 31.81
C CYS A 273 -5.10 -9.80 31.61
N ASP A 274 -6.18 -10.41 31.13
CA ASP A 274 -6.30 -11.85 30.96
C ASP A 274 -5.53 -12.34 29.71
N CYS A 275 -4.64 -13.33 29.89
CA CYS A 275 -3.83 -13.93 28.83
C CYS A 275 -4.49 -15.15 28.15
N ASP A 276 -5.60 -15.66 28.69
CA ASP A 276 -6.50 -16.61 28.01
C ASP A 276 -7.94 -16.37 28.47
N ASP A 277 -8.58 -15.37 27.84
CA ASP A 277 -9.95 -14.90 28.09
C ASP A 277 -11.06 -15.95 27.77
N SER A 278 -10.65 -17.17 27.43
CA SER A 278 -11.53 -18.33 27.28
C SER A 278 -11.52 -19.27 28.49
N SER A 279 -10.65 -19.02 29.46
CA SER A 279 -10.33 -19.91 30.57
C SER A 279 -10.20 -19.16 31.90
N LYS A 280 -11.28 -19.19 32.69
CA LYS A 280 -11.40 -18.61 34.05
C LYS A 280 -10.33 -19.04 35.09
N ASP A 281 -9.47 -19.97 34.72
CA ASP A 281 -8.39 -20.54 35.51
C ASP A 281 -6.99 -20.01 35.08
N VAL A 282 -6.95 -19.13 34.06
CA VAL A 282 -5.77 -18.45 33.53
C VAL A 282 -6.02 -16.95 33.67
N PHE A 283 -5.34 -16.27 34.59
CA PHE A 283 -5.51 -14.82 34.80
C PHE A 283 -4.44 -14.24 35.73
N PRO A 284 -4.18 -12.91 35.70
CA PRO A 284 -3.20 -12.27 36.58
C PRO A 284 -3.41 -12.58 38.07
N GLY A 285 -2.48 -13.35 38.64
CA GLY A 285 -2.50 -13.74 40.06
C GLY A 285 -3.21 -15.07 40.37
N ALA A 286 -3.58 -15.85 39.36
CA ALA A 286 -3.90 -17.27 39.54
C ALA A 286 -2.71 -18.02 40.19
N THR A 287 -2.98 -19.12 40.88
CA THR A 287 -1.92 -19.91 41.55
C THR A 287 -1.62 -21.18 40.77
N GLU A 288 -0.37 -21.32 40.32
CA GLU A 288 0.16 -22.58 39.78
C GLU A 288 0.23 -23.63 40.89
N THR A 289 -0.85 -24.39 41.06
CA THR A 289 -0.96 -25.37 42.15
C THR A 289 -0.60 -26.78 41.71
N PRO A 290 -0.15 -27.66 42.62
CA PRO A 290 0.39 -29.00 42.32
C PRO A 290 -0.65 -30.06 41.88
N GLY A 291 -1.70 -29.63 41.16
CA GLY A 291 -2.72 -30.47 40.54
C GLY A 291 -2.84 -30.29 39.02
N GLY A 292 -2.19 -29.26 38.45
CA GLY A 292 -1.86 -29.14 37.02
C GLY A 292 -0.36 -29.36 36.90
N GLU A 293 0.03 -30.54 36.44
CA GLU A 293 1.44 -30.92 36.32
C GLU A 293 1.96 -30.40 34.99
N CYS A 294 2.83 -29.37 35.01
CA CYS A 294 3.63 -28.87 33.88
C CYS A 294 2.85 -28.91 32.54
N ASP A 295 1.71 -28.21 32.48
CA ASP A 295 0.81 -28.26 31.33
C ASP A 295 1.25 -27.30 30.20
N GLY A 296 2.34 -26.57 30.40
CA GLY A 296 2.93 -25.67 29.44
C GLY A 296 2.17 -24.35 29.29
N LEU A 297 1.29 -24.01 30.24
CA LEU A 297 0.52 -22.76 30.23
C LEU A 297 1.03 -21.80 31.32
N ASP A 298 1.06 -20.50 31.01
CA ASP A 298 1.28 -19.44 32.00
C ASP A 298 -0.06 -19.09 32.66
N ASN A 299 -0.49 -19.89 33.64
CA ASN A 299 -1.80 -19.71 34.25
C ASN A 299 -1.97 -18.37 34.98
N ASN A 300 -0.87 -17.68 35.30
CA ASN A 300 -0.95 -16.46 36.10
C ASN A 300 -0.51 -15.19 35.34
N CYS A 301 -0.30 -15.32 34.03
CA CYS A 301 0.02 -14.28 33.07
C CYS A 301 1.26 -13.44 33.46
N ASN A 302 2.24 -14.04 34.15
CA ASN A 302 3.45 -13.33 34.58
C ASN A 302 4.61 -13.39 33.58
N GLY A 303 4.41 -14.06 32.44
CA GLY A 303 5.38 -14.28 31.38
C GLY A 303 6.31 -15.48 31.63
N LEU A 304 6.06 -16.29 32.65
CA LEU A 304 6.76 -17.53 32.94
C LEU A 304 5.76 -18.68 32.88
N VAL A 305 6.19 -19.78 32.26
CA VAL A 305 5.41 -21.01 32.17
C VAL A 305 5.94 -21.98 33.21
N ASP A 306 5.04 -22.50 34.06
CA ASP A 306 5.32 -23.58 35.00
C ASP A 306 6.49 -23.28 35.98
N GLU A 307 6.57 -22.06 36.53
CA GLU A 307 7.63 -21.60 37.45
C GLU A 307 7.58 -22.24 38.85
N VAL A 308 6.93 -23.39 38.98
CA VAL A 308 6.97 -24.24 40.17
C VAL A 308 8.21 -25.15 40.13
N SER A 309 8.93 -25.22 41.25
CA SER A 309 10.19 -26.00 41.37
C SER A 309 10.05 -27.53 41.17
N ALA A 310 8.89 -28.03 40.75
CA ALA A 310 8.60 -29.45 40.51
C ALA A 310 8.94 -29.92 39.08
N CYS A 311 9.11 -29.03 38.09
CA CYS A 311 9.34 -29.38 36.67
C CYS A 311 10.82 -29.60 36.28
N LEU A 312 11.75 -29.72 37.25
CA LEU A 312 13.19 -29.93 37.01
C LEU A 312 13.56 -31.41 36.71
N SER A 313 13.49 -31.84 35.44
CA SER A 313 14.25 -33.00 34.94
C SER A 313 14.93 -32.73 33.59
N ASP A 314 16.19 -33.20 33.47
CA ASP A 314 17.31 -32.65 32.68
C ASP A 314 17.36 -32.95 31.14
N ASP A 315 16.25 -33.11 30.43
CA ASP A 315 16.19 -33.34 28.96
C ASP A 315 14.79 -32.94 28.44
N LEU A 316 14.61 -31.64 28.14
CA LEU A 316 13.31 -30.98 27.94
C LEU A 316 12.71 -31.23 26.54
N ASP A 317 13.54 -31.35 25.50
CA ASP A 317 13.11 -31.60 24.12
C ASP A 317 13.29 -33.07 23.65
N GLY A 318 13.94 -33.91 24.46
CA GLY A 318 14.05 -35.35 24.26
C GLY A 318 15.06 -35.77 23.18
N ASP A 319 16.01 -34.91 22.84
CA ASP A 319 16.99 -35.17 21.79
C ASP A 319 18.21 -36.00 22.26
N GLY A 320 18.31 -36.22 23.59
CA GLY A 320 19.31 -37.04 24.25
C GLY A 320 20.60 -36.31 24.62
N SER A 321 20.67 -34.99 24.46
CA SER A 321 21.69 -34.11 25.02
C SER A 321 21.27 -33.60 26.41
N THR A 322 22.21 -33.09 27.21
CA THR A 322 21.92 -32.61 28.59
C THR A 322 22.31 -31.14 28.71
N VAL A 323 21.66 -30.38 29.60
CA VAL A 323 21.86 -28.93 29.89
C VAL A 323 23.33 -28.43 29.95
N GLY A 324 24.29 -29.33 30.20
CA GLY A 324 25.72 -28.96 30.21
C GLY A 324 26.41 -28.98 28.83
N ASP A 325 25.85 -29.70 27.88
CA ASP A 325 26.37 -29.92 26.53
C ASP A 325 25.42 -29.37 25.46
N ASP A 326 24.14 -29.18 25.78
CA ASP A 326 23.11 -28.61 24.90
C ASP A 326 23.10 -27.07 24.98
N CYS A 327 23.10 -26.39 23.84
CA CYS A 327 23.05 -24.94 23.77
C CYS A 327 21.62 -24.38 23.66
N ASN A 328 20.60 -25.23 23.44
CA ASN A 328 19.19 -24.87 23.51
C ASN A 328 18.31 -26.07 23.89
N ASP A 329 18.09 -26.24 25.20
CA ASP A 329 17.32 -27.34 25.82
C ASP A 329 15.83 -27.47 25.38
N CYS A 330 15.32 -26.50 24.63
CA CYS A 330 13.95 -26.49 24.11
C CYS A 330 13.88 -26.80 22.61
N ASN A 331 15.01 -27.01 21.94
CA ASN A 331 15.08 -27.22 20.49
C ASN A 331 15.96 -28.42 20.12
N ALA A 332 15.28 -29.54 19.80
CA ALA A 332 15.93 -30.79 19.41
C ALA A 332 16.79 -30.71 18.12
N GLY A 333 16.80 -29.57 17.42
CA GLY A 333 17.68 -29.26 16.31
C GLY A 333 19.04 -28.70 16.71
N ALA A 334 19.20 -28.17 17.92
CA ALA A 334 20.37 -27.42 18.38
C ALA A 334 21.19 -28.20 19.41
N LYS A 335 22.10 -29.07 18.97
CA LYS A 335 22.90 -29.95 19.83
C LYS A 335 24.33 -30.11 19.34
N PRO A 336 25.28 -30.54 20.19
CA PRO A 336 26.62 -30.91 19.76
C PRO A 336 26.66 -31.91 18.60
N GLY A 337 27.14 -31.45 17.43
CA GLY A 337 27.26 -32.27 16.23
C GLY A 337 25.99 -32.34 15.36
N ALA A 338 25.03 -31.44 15.55
CA ALA A 338 24.02 -31.16 14.53
C ALA A 338 24.66 -30.65 13.23
N THR A 339 23.91 -30.67 12.13
CA THR A 339 24.39 -30.14 10.83
C THR A 339 23.96 -28.69 10.72
N GLN A 340 24.90 -27.77 10.48
CA GLN A 340 24.59 -26.36 10.21
C GLN A 340 23.82 -26.27 8.89
N ILE A 341 22.52 -25.98 8.95
CA ILE A 341 21.65 -25.86 7.77
C ILE A 341 21.64 -24.41 7.27
N VAL A 342 21.65 -23.43 8.18
CA VAL A 342 21.65 -21.99 7.86
C VAL A 342 22.74 -21.33 8.68
N CYS A 343 23.63 -20.59 8.04
CA CYS A 343 24.68 -19.82 8.71
C CYS A 343 24.22 -18.36 8.85
N GLY A 344 24.59 -17.66 9.93
CA GLY A 344 24.24 -16.24 10.11
C GLY A 344 22.82 -15.95 10.62
N ASN A 345 22.03 -16.96 11.00
CA ASN A 345 20.67 -16.81 11.55
C ASN A 345 20.65 -16.49 13.06
N GLY A 346 21.83 -16.40 13.70
CA GLY A 346 21.98 -16.13 15.13
C GLY A 346 21.79 -17.35 16.03
N ILE A 347 21.58 -18.54 15.46
CA ILE A 347 21.45 -19.82 16.15
C ILE A 347 22.75 -20.62 15.91
N ASP A 348 23.26 -21.26 16.95
CA ASP A 348 24.44 -22.14 16.91
C ASP A 348 23.94 -23.58 16.99
N GLU A 349 23.44 -24.13 15.88
CA GLU A 349 22.74 -25.43 15.86
C GLU A 349 23.65 -26.59 16.25
N ASP A 350 24.97 -26.49 16.03
CA ASP A 350 25.93 -27.54 16.37
C ASP A 350 26.68 -27.30 17.70
N CYS A 351 26.30 -26.24 18.43
CA CYS A 351 26.89 -25.79 19.69
C CYS A 351 28.43 -25.65 19.63
N SER A 352 28.97 -25.20 18.50
CA SER A 352 30.42 -25.08 18.27
C SER A 352 31.05 -23.80 18.85
N GLY A 353 30.25 -22.93 19.45
CA GLY A 353 30.70 -21.74 20.18
C GLY A 353 30.42 -20.43 19.44
N GLY A 354 29.41 -20.43 18.56
CA GLY A 354 28.91 -19.31 17.80
C GLY A 354 28.47 -19.74 16.40
N ASP A 355 27.38 -19.15 15.94
CA ASP A 355 26.89 -19.25 14.56
C ASP A 355 28.03 -18.99 13.54
N GLU A 356 28.33 -20.01 12.72
CA GLU A 356 29.40 -19.93 11.72
C GLU A 356 29.03 -18.89 10.67
N THR A 357 29.95 -17.98 10.33
CA THR A 357 29.68 -16.96 9.31
C THR A 357 29.76 -17.58 7.91
N CYS A 358 28.71 -17.42 7.11
CA CYS A 358 28.69 -17.83 5.71
C CYS A 358 29.85 -17.21 4.89
N SER A 359 30.13 -17.83 3.74
CA SER A 359 30.89 -17.13 2.69
C SER A 359 30.15 -15.83 2.35
N ALA A 360 30.88 -14.73 2.14
CA ALA A 360 30.25 -13.43 1.98
C ALA A 360 29.25 -13.41 0.81
N GLY A 361 27.95 -13.38 1.15
CA GLY A 361 26.82 -13.27 0.23
C GLY A 361 26.14 -14.58 -0.17
N ASP A 362 26.12 -15.62 0.67
CA ASP A 362 25.40 -16.91 0.46
C ASP A 362 24.69 -17.22 1.79
N ALA A 363 23.51 -16.66 2.02
CA ALA A 363 22.86 -16.60 3.32
C ALA A 363 21.91 -17.77 3.63
N ASP A 364 21.46 -18.50 2.62
CA ASP A 364 20.65 -19.72 2.74
C ASP A 364 21.47 -21.03 2.65
N GLY A 365 22.74 -20.95 2.26
CA GLY A 365 23.68 -22.06 2.28
C GLY A 365 23.56 -23.03 1.11
N ASP A 366 22.91 -22.64 0.02
CA ASP A 366 22.73 -23.48 -1.18
C ASP A 366 23.99 -23.56 -2.07
N GLY A 367 24.96 -22.68 -1.84
CA GLY A 367 26.25 -22.61 -2.51
C GLY A 367 26.32 -21.58 -3.65
N TYR A 368 25.28 -20.80 -3.88
CA TYR A 368 25.23 -19.65 -4.78
C TYR A 368 25.34 -18.35 -3.98
N VAL A 369 25.81 -17.29 -4.64
CA VAL A 369 26.05 -16.00 -3.99
C VAL A 369 24.99 -15.02 -4.48
N SER A 370 24.44 -14.18 -3.62
CA SER A 370 23.42 -13.20 -3.97
C SER A 370 23.85 -12.19 -5.01
N GLU A 371 22.87 -11.73 -5.80
CA GLU A 371 23.03 -10.63 -6.75
C GLU A 371 23.60 -9.38 -6.08
N GLY A 372 23.18 -9.07 -4.85
CA GLY A 372 23.67 -7.95 -4.05
C GLY A 372 25.16 -8.03 -3.71
N ALA A 373 25.71 -9.25 -3.61
CA ALA A 373 27.14 -9.52 -3.40
C ALA A 373 27.91 -9.77 -4.71
N GLY A 374 27.24 -9.69 -5.87
CA GLY A 374 27.82 -9.89 -7.19
C GLY A 374 27.85 -11.34 -7.66
N GLY A 375 27.06 -12.22 -7.05
CA GLY A 375 26.75 -13.55 -7.54
C GLY A 375 25.49 -13.57 -8.42
N SER A 376 24.81 -14.71 -8.50
CA SER A 376 23.73 -15.00 -9.45
C SER A 376 22.44 -15.47 -8.79
N ASP A 377 22.41 -15.55 -7.47
CA ASP A 377 21.23 -15.93 -6.72
C ASP A 377 20.35 -14.69 -6.45
N CYS A 378 19.07 -14.83 -6.79
CA CYS A 378 18.06 -13.79 -6.75
C CYS A 378 17.27 -13.77 -5.42
N ASP A 379 17.36 -14.81 -4.60
CA ASP A 379 16.79 -14.84 -3.26
C ASP A 379 17.73 -15.56 -2.27
N ASP A 380 18.71 -14.81 -1.74
CA ASP A 380 19.73 -15.23 -0.76
C ASP A 380 19.15 -15.80 0.55
N GLY A 381 17.83 -15.81 0.71
CA GLY A 381 17.11 -16.30 1.88
C GLY A 381 16.42 -17.66 1.67
N ASP A 382 16.41 -18.21 0.46
CA ASP A 382 15.71 -19.46 0.12
C ASP A 382 16.55 -20.39 -0.75
N ALA A 383 17.11 -21.44 -0.13
CA ALA A 383 17.98 -22.42 -0.79
C ALA A 383 17.30 -23.23 -1.93
N ALA A 384 16.00 -23.05 -2.16
CA ALA A 384 15.29 -23.61 -3.30
C ALA A 384 15.34 -22.71 -4.55
N ILE A 385 15.74 -21.44 -4.41
CA ILE A 385 15.77 -20.43 -5.46
C ILE A 385 17.23 -20.19 -5.87
N TYR A 386 17.64 -20.71 -7.03
CA TYR A 386 19.01 -20.60 -7.50
C TYR A 386 19.14 -20.75 -9.02
N PRO A 387 20.25 -20.28 -9.63
CA PRO A 387 20.47 -20.43 -11.07
C PRO A 387 20.37 -21.88 -11.54
N ASP A 388 19.50 -22.11 -12.53
CA ASP A 388 19.13 -23.42 -13.10
C ASP A 388 18.26 -24.32 -12.19
N ALA A 389 17.62 -23.79 -11.14
CA ALA A 389 16.61 -24.53 -10.38
C ALA A 389 15.39 -24.89 -11.28
N PRO A 390 14.71 -26.03 -11.06
CA PRO A 390 13.51 -26.37 -11.82
C PRO A 390 12.31 -25.53 -11.37
N ASP A 391 11.69 -24.76 -12.28
CA ASP A 391 10.46 -24.02 -12.00
C ASP A 391 9.26 -24.96 -11.78
N GLU A 392 8.51 -24.71 -10.71
CA GLU A 392 7.17 -25.27 -10.50
C GLU A 392 6.09 -24.24 -10.89
N CYS A 393 5.09 -24.73 -11.63
CA CYS A 393 3.94 -23.96 -12.11
C CYS A 393 3.24 -23.20 -10.96
N GLY A 394 3.16 -21.86 -11.04
CA GLY A 394 2.48 -20.99 -10.07
C GLY A 394 3.27 -20.68 -8.79
N GLY A 395 4.57 -21.01 -8.74
CA GLY A 395 5.44 -20.77 -7.59
C GLY A 395 6.36 -19.56 -7.69
N GLY A 396 6.33 -18.80 -8.80
CA GLY A 396 7.35 -17.80 -9.12
C GLY A 396 8.61 -18.43 -9.74
N SER A 397 9.51 -17.59 -10.27
CA SER A 397 10.79 -18.03 -10.90
C SER A 397 11.74 -18.53 -9.82
N SER A 398 11.91 -19.86 -9.73
CA SER A 398 12.88 -20.48 -8.82
C SER A 398 14.30 -20.44 -9.41
N ASP A 399 14.43 -20.18 -10.71
CA ASP A 399 15.69 -20.27 -11.45
C ASP A 399 16.45 -18.94 -11.65
N CYS A 400 15.95 -17.84 -11.05
CA CYS A 400 16.52 -16.49 -11.18
C CYS A 400 16.60 -15.95 -12.61
N SER A 401 15.81 -16.50 -13.53
CA SER A 401 15.72 -16.02 -14.91
C SER A 401 14.74 -14.85 -15.08
N GLY A 402 13.95 -14.53 -14.05
CA GLY A 402 13.02 -13.41 -14.03
C GLY A 402 11.76 -13.63 -14.88
N ALA A 403 11.54 -14.85 -15.36
CA ALA A 403 10.32 -15.26 -16.04
C ALA A 403 9.68 -16.41 -15.26
N ASP A 404 8.51 -16.15 -14.67
CA ASP A 404 7.63 -17.21 -14.20
C ASP A 404 7.01 -17.90 -15.42
N SER A 405 7.10 -19.23 -15.47
CA SER A 405 6.49 -20.05 -16.51
C SER A 405 4.99 -20.18 -16.20
N THR A 406 4.21 -19.14 -16.53
CA THR A 406 2.80 -18.99 -16.15
C THR A 406 1.88 -20.05 -16.78
N CYS A 407 1.04 -20.71 -15.96
CA CYS A 407 0.12 -21.78 -16.35
C CYS A 407 -1.22 -21.74 -15.59
N GLU A 408 -1.72 -20.56 -15.19
CA GLU A 408 -2.87 -20.46 -14.27
C GLU A 408 -4.28 -20.39 -14.87
N ASP A 409 -4.48 -20.49 -16.18
CA ASP A 409 -5.85 -20.51 -16.76
C ASP A 409 -6.01 -21.57 -17.86
N ASP A 410 -5.47 -22.78 -17.71
CA ASP A 410 -5.54 -23.84 -18.74
C ASP A 410 -6.60 -24.90 -18.36
N GLY A 411 -7.84 -24.68 -18.80
CA GLY A 411 -9.02 -25.47 -18.43
C GLY A 411 -9.04 -26.89 -19.01
N ASP A 412 -8.22 -27.18 -20.01
CA ASP A 412 -8.13 -28.50 -20.66
C ASP A 412 -6.72 -29.14 -20.64
N SER A 413 -5.76 -28.46 -20.04
CA SER A 413 -4.38 -28.90 -19.77
C SER A 413 -3.52 -29.08 -21.02
N ASP A 414 -3.68 -28.24 -22.03
CA ASP A 414 -2.92 -28.29 -23.29
C ASP A 414 -1.71 -27.34 -23.38
N GLY A 415 -1.53 -26.51 -22.36
CA GLY A 415 -0.43 -25.55 -22.20
C GLY A 415 -0.79 -24.11 -22.57
N TRP A 416 -2.02 -23.81 -22.97
CA TRP A 416 -2.48 -22.45 -23.28
C TRP A 416 -3.46 -21.94 -22.22
N SER A 417 -3.33 -20.67 -21.85
CA SER A 417 -4.24 -20.03 -20.91
C SER A 417 -5.50 -19.52 -21.60
N SER A 418 -6.61 -19.40 -20.87
CA SER A 418 -7.92 -18.95 -21.35
C SER A 418 -7.94 -17.56 -21.99
N GLU A 419 -6.90 -16.74 -21.75
CA GLU A 419 -6.74 -15.45 -22.43
C GLU A 419 -6.27 -15.58 -23.88
N ASN A 420 -5.55 -16.67 -24.20
CA ASN A 420 -4.99 -16.94 -25.52
C ASN A 420 -5.59 -18.20 -26.17
N ASP A 421 -6.35 -19.00 -25.43
CA ASP A 421 -7.14 -20.12 -25.92
C ASP A 421 -8.60 -19.69 -26.17
N CYS A 422 -9.04 -19.79 -27.41
CA CYS A 422 -10.37 -19.40 -27.84
C CYS A 422 -11.46 -20.43 -27.45
N ASP A 423 -11.09 -21.64 -27.02
CA ASP A 423 -11.96 -22.62 -26.37
C ASP A 423 -11.19 -23.43 -25.31
N ASP A 424 -10.95 -22.81 -24.15
CA ASP A 424 -10.27 -23.31 -22.93
C ASP A 424 -10.87 -24.61 -22.29
N ALA A 425 -11.81 -25.26 -22.96
CA ALA A 425 -12.36 -26.55 -22.57
C ALA A 425 -12.05 -27.66 -23.59
N ASP A 426 -11.37 -27.36 -24.69
CA ASP A 426 -11.02 -28.28 -25.77
C ASP A 426 -9.55 -28.14 -26.23
N SER A 427 -8.70 -29.03 -25.69
CA SER A 427 -7.26 -29.19 -26.01
C SER A 427 -6.90 -29.41 -27.50
N THR A 428 -7.91 -29.39 -28.38
CA THR A 428 -7.76 -29.43 -29.82
C THR A 428 -7.90 -28.08 -30.51
N VAL A 429 -8.22 -27.02 -29.77
CA VAL A 429 -8.34 -25.62 -30.17
C VAL A 429 -7.34 -24.83 -29.33
N ASN A 430 -6.29 -24.27 -29.93
CA ASN A 430 -5.32 -23.40 -29.26
C ASN A 430 -4.36 -22.75 -30.29
N PRO A 431 -3.61 -21.69 -29.93
CA PRO A 431 -2.70 -20.96 -30.83
C PRO A 431 -1.64 -21.76 -31.61
N GLU A 432 -1.35 -23.00 -31.23
CA GLU A 432 -0.41 -23.88 -31.91
C GLU A 432 -1.07 -25.00 -32.72
N ARG A 433 -2.41 -25.10 -32.72
CA ARG A 433 -3.12 -26.10 -33.51
C ARG A 433 -3.18 -25.69 -34.96
N PRO A 434 -2.97 -26.62 -35.91
CA PRO A 434 -3.24 -26.34 -37.31
C PRO A 434 -4.75 -26.39 -37.59
N GLU A 435 -5.28 -25.36 -38.25
CA GLU A 435 -6.65 -25.32 -38.79
C GLU A 435 -7.07 -26.59 -39.52
N ILE A 436 -8.25 -27.10 -39.17
CA ILE A 436 -8.92 -28.17 -39.91
C ILE A 436 -10.30 -27.69 -40.37
N CYS A 437 -10.76 -28.12 -41.55
CA CYS A 437 -12.04 -27.66 -42.10
C CYS A 437 -13.26 -28.19 -41.30
N ASN A 438 -13.57 -27.61 -40.14
CA ASN A 438 -14.63 -28.03 -39.19
C ASN A 438 -15.58 -26.88 -38.79
N GLY A 439 -15.29 -25.64 -39.19
CA GLY A 439 -16.10 -24.46 -38.82
C GLY A 439 -15.78 -23.84 -37.46
N VAL A 440 -14.69 -24.26 -36.81
CA VAL A 440 -14.09 -23.70 -35.58
C VAL A 440 -12.83 -22.92 -35.99
N ASP A 441 -12.44 -21.94 -35.17
CA ASP A 441 -11.12 -21.28 -35.20
C ASP A 441 -10.23 -22.15 -34.32
N ASP A 442 -9.52 -23.12 -34.91
CA ASP A 442 -8.74 -24.10 -34.15
C ASP A 442 -7.40 -23.47 -33.68
N ASP A 443 -6.88 -22.46 -34.37
CA ASP A 443 -5.59 -21.81 -34.08
C ASP A 443 -5.68 -20.43 -33.41
N CYS A 444 -6.89 -20.00 -33.07
CA CYS A 444 -7.21 -18.79 -32.31
C CYS A 444 -6.61 -17.50 -32.91
N ASP A 445 -6.34 -17.45 -34.22
CA ASP A 445 -5.84 -16.26 -34.90
C ASP A 445 -6.96 -15.24 -35.26
N GLY A 446 -8.22 -15.61 -34.99
CA GLY A 446 -9.41 -14.82 -35.25
C GLY A 446 -9.98 -15.00 -36.66
N VAL A 447 -9.43 -15.93 -37.43
CA VAL A 447 -9.93 -16.40 -38.72
C VAL A 447 -10.39 -17.86 -38.55
N VAL A 448 -11.38 -18.28 -39.35
CA VAL A 448 -12.01 -19.59 -39.21
C VAL A 448 -11.75 -20.37 -40.49
N ASN A 449 -11.01 -21.48 -40.42
CA ASN A 449 -10.65 -22.40 -41.50
C ASN A 449 -9.65 -21.88 -42.57
N GLU A 450 -8.60 -21.17 -42.18
CA GLU A 450 -7.51 -20.67 -43.03
C GLU A 450 -6.40 -21.70 -43.24
N VAL A 451 -6.69 -22.71 -44.04
CA VAL A 451 -5.67 -23.71 -44.41
C VAL A 451 -4.45 -23.06 -45.08
N GLY A 452 -3.29 -23.14 -44.40
CA GLY A 452 -2.02 -22.45 -44.70
C GLY A 452 -1.28 -22.79 -45.99
N SER A 453 -1.96 -23.23 -47.06
CA SER A 453 -1.36 -23.43 -48.37
C SER A 453 -1.92 -22.45 -49.39
N ALA A 454 -1.07 -21.58 -49.92
CA ALA A 454 -1.39 -20.66 -51.01
C ALA A 454 -1.96 -21.45 -52.21
N GLY A 455 -3.29 -21.47 -52.33
CA GLY A 455 -4.02 -22.21 -53.37
C GLY A 455 -4.98 -23.28 -52.87
N ALA A 456 -5.13 -23.53 -51.57
CA ALA A 456 -6.18 -24.37 -50.99
C ALA A 456 -7.08 -23.56 -50.03
N GLY A 457 -8.30 -24.03 -49.77
CA GLY A 457 -9.25 -23.37 -48.87
C GLY A 457 -10.45 -24.24 -48.53
N CYS A 458 -11.07 -23.97 -47.38
CA CYS A 458 -12.26 -24.68 -46.92
C CYS A 458 -13.54 -24.06 -47.50
N VAL A 459 -14.41 -24.88 -48.08
CA VAL A 459 -15.70 -24.42 -48.64
C VAL A 459 -16.84 -25.31 -48.16
N TYR A 460 -17.93 -24.68 -47.72
CA TYR A 460 -19.15 -25.39 -47.34
C TYR A 460 -19.89 -25.93 -48.58
N ILE A 461 -19.94 -27.25 -48.75
CA ILE A 461 -20.66 -27.93 -49.85
C ILE A 461 -21.69 -28.91 -49.29
N PRO A 462 -22.99 -28.53 -49.24
CA PRO A 462 -24.01 -29.39 -48.65
C PRO A 462 -24.13 -30.73 -49.39
N GLY A 463 -23.92 -31.82 -48.65
CA GLY A 463 -24.05 -33.20 -49.12
C GLY A 463 -22.79 -33.84 -49.71
N ARG A 464 -21.64 -33.15 -49.70
CA ARG A 464 -20.35 -33.73 -50.12
C ARG A 464 -19.60 -34.44 -48.98
N ASP A 465 -19.98 -34.15 -47.73
CA ASP A 465 -19.55 -34.89 -46.53
C ASP A 465 -20.74 -35.66 -45.90
N PRO A 466 -20.91 -36.95 -46.22
CA PRO A 466 -22.03 -37.74 -45.71
C PRO A 466 -21.76 -38.21 -44.27
N GLY A 467 -22.08 -37.37 -43.30
CA GLY A 467 -22.05 -37.70 -41.86
C GLY A 467 -21.30 -36.70 -40.99
N GLY A 468 -20.55 -35.77 -41.57
CA GLY A 468 -20.02 -34.61 -40.86
C GLY A 468 -20.81 -33.33 -41.17
N ASP A 469 -20.17 -32.20 -40.94
CA ASP A 469 -20.77 -30.86 -40.86
C ASP A 469 -21.02 -30.19 -42.23
N GLY A 470 -20.41 -30.68 -43.31
CA GLY A 470 -20.56 -30.16 -44.67
C GLY A 470 -19.39 -29.28 -45.16
N TRP A 471 -18.34 -29.10 -44.37
CA TRP A 471 -17.10 -28.45 -44.78
C TRP A 471 -16.16 -29.44 -45.49
N VAL A 472 -15.49 -28.98 -46.56
CA VAL A 472 -14.52 -29.79 -47.31
C VAL A 472 -13.31 -28.96 -47.73
N ASP A 473 -12.13 -29.55 -47.64
CA ASP A 473 -10.87 -29.00 -48.15
C ASP A 473 -10.82 -29.05 -49.69
N ILE A 474 -10.50 -27.92 -50.33
CA ILE A 474 -10.45 -27.77 -51.79
C ILE A 474 -9.14 -27.10 -52.22
N ASP A 475 -8.43 -27.72 -53.17
CA ASP A 475 -7.31 -27.12 -53.89
C ASP A 475 -7.81 -26.27 -55.09
N PHE A 476 -7.80 -24.95 -54.95
CA PHE A 476 -8.19 -23.97 -55.97
C PHE A 476 -7.29 -23.98 -57.21
N GLY A 477 -6.08 -24.56 -57.13
CA GLY A 477 -5.18 -24.72 -58.27
C GLY A 477 -5.59 -25.85 -59.22
N SER A 478 -6.36 -26.83 -58.73
CA SER A 478 -6.75 -28.02 -59.49
C SER A 478 -8.26 -28.23 -59.61
N ASP A 479 -9.08 -27.55 -58.79
CA ASP A 479 -10.54 -27.56 -58.89
C ASP A 479 -11.05 -26.51 -59.90
N LEU A 480 -11.36 -26.97 -61.12
CA LEU A 480 -11.89 -26.14 -62.21
C LEU A 480 -13.23 -25.45 -61.87
N GLN A 481 -13.99 -25.94 -60.88
CA GLN A 481 -15.25 -25.30 -60.46
C GLN A 481 -15.03 -24.13 -59.51
N ASN A 482 -13.87 -24.07 -58.83
CA ASN A 482 -13.54 -23.09 -57.81
C ASN A 482 -12.21 -22.37 -58.08
N CYS A 483 -11.76 -22.33 -59.34
CA CYS A 483 -10.50 -21.70 -59.76
C CYS A 483 -10.47 -20.22 -59.34
N GLY A 484 -9.57 -19.88 -58.41
CA GLY A 484 -9.42 -18.53 -57.87
C GLY A 484 -10.30 -18.18 -56.65
N GLY A 485 -10.98 -19.15 -56.03
CA GLY A 485 -11.73 -18.96 -54.78
C GLY A 485 -13.13 -18.34 -54.92
N CYS A 486 -13.56 -17.93 -56.12
CA CYS A 486 -14.90 -17.42 -56.40
C CYS A 486 -15.75 -18.47 -57.13
N ARG A 487 -16.87 -18.88 -56.52
CA ARG A 487 -17.89 -19.75 -57.16
C ARG A 487 -18.50 -19.15 -58.43
N ASP A 488 -18.43 -17.83 -58.60
CA ASP A 488 -19.23 -17.09 -59.58
C ASP A 488 -18.46 -16.38 -60.71
N ASP A 489 -17.11 -16.39 -60.71
CA ASP A 489 -16.34 -15.57 -61.67
C ASP A 489 -15.94 -16.27 -62.98
N CYS A 490 -16.03 -17.60 -63.09
CA CYS A 490 -15.82 -18.29 -64.38
C CYS A 490 -17.10 -18.57 -65.19
N ASN A 491 -18.34 -18.29 -64.70
CA ASN A 491 -19.56 -18.40 -65.53
C ASN A 491 -20.87 -17.86 -64.90
N PRO A 492 -21.58 -16.87 -65.50
CA PRO A 492 -22.96 -16.53 -65.10
C PRO A 492 -24.03 -17.52 -65.61
N ALA A 493 -23.66 -18.50 -66.45
CA ALA A 493 -24.58 -19.44 -67.11
C ALA A 493 -24.12 -20.91 -66.95
N CYS A 494 -24.18 -21.43 -65.72
CA CYS A 494 -23.88 -22.83 -65.43
C CYS A 494 -25.07 -23.76 -65.77
N ASP A 495 -25.07 -24.37 -66.97
CA ASP A 495 -25.84 -25.61 -67.25
C ASP A 495 -24.95 -26.86 -67.46
N GLY A 496 -23.63 -26.71 -67.32
CA GLY A 496 -22.68 -27.82 -67.41
C GLY A 496 -22.35 -28.28 -68.84
N THR A 497 -22.72 -27.54 -69.90
CA THR A 497 -22.38 -27.96 -71.28
C THR A 497 -21.37 -27.10 -72.05
N LEU A 498 -20.91 -25.96 -71.52
CA LEU A 498 -19.95 -25.08 -72.23
C LEU A 498 -18.94 -24.35 -71.31
N CYS A 499 -18.00 -25.09 -70.73
CA CYS A 499 -16.71 -24.53 -70.27
C CYS A 499 -15.59 -25.47 -70.73
N GLN A 500 -14.77 -25.02 -71.70
CA GLN A 500 -13.43 -25.57 -71.90
C GLN A 500 -12.46 -24.41 -71.70
N ALA A 501 -12.17 -24.10 -70.43
CA ALA A 501 -10.88 -23.51 -70.08
C ALA A 501 -9.90 -24.69 -69.91
N ASP A 502 -8.75 -24.63 -70.57
CA ASP A 502 -7.79 -25.75 -70.60
C ASP A 502 -6.87 -25.78 -69.37
N SER A 503 -6.81 -24.70 -68.58
CA SER A 503 -5.99 -24.62 -67.36
C SER A 503 -6.41 -23.49 -66.41
N CYS A 504 -6.31 -23.75 -65.10
CA CYS A 504 -6.30 -22.73 -64.04
C CYS A 504 -4.84 -22.36 -63.76
N ILE A 505 -4.45 -21.09 -63.98
CA ILE A 505 -3.09 -20.58 -63.70
C ILE A 505 -3.26 -19.32 -62.86
N ASP A 506 -2.62 -19.28 -61.68
CA ASP A 506 -2.68 -18.16 -60.73
C ASP A 506 -4.12 -17.69 -60.40
N GLY A 507 -5.03 -18.65 -60.16
CA GLY A 507 -6.42 -18.36 -59.79
C GLY A 507 -7.27 -17.72 -60.90
N ARG A 508 -6.88 -17.83 -62.18
CA ARG A 508 -7.65 -17.30 -63.31
C ARG A 508 -7.77 -18.31 -64.46
N CYS A 509 -8.98 -18.47 -64.99
CA CYS A 509 -9.24 -19.25 -66.21
C CYS A 509 -8.59 -18.55 -67.43
N THR A 510 -7.71 -19.23 -68.21
CA THR A 510 -6.98 -18.62 -69.35
C THR A 510 -7.30 -19.25 -70.73
N CYS A 511 -7.40 -18.43 -71.80
CA CYS A 511 -7.39 -18.84 -73.23
C CYS A 511 -6.15 -18.28 -73.97
N ASP A 512 -5.48 -19.10 -74.79
CA ASP A 512 -4.36 -18.64 -75.63
C ASP A 512 -4.82 -17.69 -76.75
N GLY A 513 -4.18 -16.52 -76.83
CA GLY A 513 -4.57 -15.41 -77.71
C GLY A 513 -4.54 -15.76 -79.21
N GLY A 514 -5.65 -15.49 -79.90
CA GLY A 514 -5.81 -15.72 -81.35
C GLY A 514 -6.63 -16.95 -81.73
N SER A 515 -7.15 -17.68 -80.75
CA SER A 515 -8.04 -18.82 -80.94
C SER A 515 -9.52 -18.41 -81.04
N THR A 516 -10.32 -19.22 -81.74
CA THR A 516 -11.79 -19.13 -81.73
C THR A 516 -12.27 -19.61 -80.37
N CYS A 517 -12.95 -18.74 -79.62
CA CYS A 517 -13.54 -19.10 -78.34
C CYS A 517 -15.05 -19.37 -78.54
N GLY A 518 -15.53 -20.53 -78.12
CA GLY A 518 -16.94 -20.93 -78.28
C GLY A 518 -17.34 -21.22 -79.73
N GLY A 519 -17.08 -22.46 -80.18
CA GLY A 519 -17.86 -23.21 -81.20
C GLY A 519 -18.13 -22.62 -82.59
N GLY A 520 -17.76 -21.37 -82.91
CA GLY A 520 -18.12 -20.70 -84.15
C GLY A 520 -17.03 -19.76 -84.68
N GLU A 521 -17.04 -19.55 -86.00
CA GLU A 521 -16.05 -18.77 -86.75
C GLU A 521 -16.09 -17.25 -86.52
N ASP A 522 -17.09 -16.74 -85.79
CA ASP A 522 -17.33 -15.30 -85.56
C ASP A 522 -17.04 -14.83 -84.12
N SER A 523 -16.60 -15.74 -83.22
CA SER A 523 -16.29 -15.46 -81.81
C SER A 523 -14.77 -15.45 -81.56
N TYR A 524 -14.23 -14.36 -80.99
CA TYR A 524 -12.79 -14.10 -80.88
C TYR A 524 -12.39 -13.70 -79.45
N CYS A 525 -11.29 -14.26 -78.90
CA CYS A 525 -10.77 -13.96 -77.55
C CYS A 525 -10.11 -12.54 -77.61
N CYS A 526 -10.78 -11.50 -77.06
CA CYS A 526 -10.25 -10.14 -76.82
C CYS A 526 -9.65 -10.08 -75.39
N PRO A 527 -8.87 -9.04 -75.01
CA PRO A 527 -8.25 -8.95 -73.66
C PRO A 527 -9.25 -9.04 -72.49
N ASP A 528 -10.49 -8.61 -72.69
CA ASP A 528 -11.57 -8.67 -71.70
C ASP A 528 -12.55 -9.85 -71.95
N GLY A 529 -12.04 -10.93 -72.56
CA GLY A 529 -12.76 -12.17 -72.82
C GLY A 529 -13.31 -12.33 -74.24
N CYS A 530 -14.13 -13.36 -74.45
CA CYS A 530 -14.64 -13.77 -75.76
C CYS A 530 -15.74 -12.82 -76.28
N LYS A 531 -15.58 -12.24 -77.49
CA LYS A 531 -16.54 -11.28 -78.09
C LYS A 531 -16.88 -11.63 -79.55
N ASN A 532 -18.08 -11.27 -80.00
CA ASN A 532 -18.58 -11.57 -81.35
C ASN A 532 -18.44 -10.36 -82.30
N ARG A 533 -17.64 -10.48 -83.36
CA ARG A 533 -17.32 -9.34 -84.26
C ARG A 533 -18.44 -8.95 -85.23
N ARG A 534 -19.51 -9.74 -85.33
CA ARG A 534 -20.62 -9.49 -86.26
C ARG A 534 -21.84 -8.84 -85.63
N THR A 535 -21.97 -8.93 -84.31
CA THR A 535 -23.18 -8.48 -83.59
C THR A 535 -22.88 -7.55 -82.42
N ASP A 536 -21.64 -7.46 -81.94
CA ASP A 536 -21.26 -6.54 -80.86
C ASP A 536 -21.03 -5.12 -81.41
N VAL A 537 -21.90 -4.19 -81.03
CA VAL A 537 -21.89 -2.77 -81.47
C VAL A 537 -20.67 -1.96 -80.99
N ARG A 538 -19.93 -2.47 -79.98
CA ARG A 538 -18.69 -1.84 -79.49
C ARG A 538 -17.41 -2.42 -80.10
N ASN A 539 -17.53 -3.57 -80.77
CA ASN A 539 -16.42 -4.31 -81.36
C ASN A 539 -16.72 -4.72 -82.82
N CYS A 540 -17.51 -3.90 -83.51
CA CYS A 540 -18.09 -4.22 -84.80
C CYS A 540 -17.00 -4.26 -85.88
N GLY A 541 -16.69 -5.46 -86.38
CA GLY A 541 -15.57 -5.69 -87.30
C GLY A 541 -14.20 -5.88 -86.64
N GLY A 542 -14.07 -5.67 -85.32
CA GLY A 542 -12.82 -5.89 -84.57
C GLY A 542 -12.85 -5.30 -83.14
N CYS A 543 -12.01 -5.80 -82.23
CA CYS A 543 -11.95 -5.32 -80.84
C CYS A 543 -11.64 -3.79 -80.84
N GLY A 544 -12.53 -2.98 -80.26
CA GLY A 544 -12.39 -1.52 -80.13
C GLY A 544 -13.09 -0.64 -81.18
N VAL A 545 -13.90 -1.19 -82.10
CA VAL A 545 -14.64 -0.42 -83.12
C VAL A 545 -16.10 -0.18 -82.68
N VAL A 546 -16.41 1.06 -82.28
CA VAL A 546 -17.73 1.47 -81.76
C VAL A 546 -18.57 2.18 -82.84
N CYS A 547 -19.84 1.81 -82.97
CA CYS A 547 -20.79 2.45 -83.90
C CYS A 547 -21.32 3.82 -83.39
N PRO A 548 -21.54 4.83 -84.27
CA PRO A 548 -22.07 6.13 -83.87
C PRO A 548 -23.60 6.14 -83.66
N GLU A 549 -24.09 6.78 -82.58
CA GLU A 549 -25.52 6.84 -82.22
C GLU A 549 -26.08 8.28 -82.15
N PRO A 550 -26.97 8.69 -83.07
CA PRO A 550 -27.72 9.94 -82.99
C PRO A 550 -29.09 9.80 -82.28
N PRO A 551 -29.67 10.89 -81.75
CA PRO A 551 -30.95 10.85 -81.02
C PRO A 551 -32.12 10.41 -81.93
N CYS A 552 -32.92 9.46 -81.44
CA CYS A 552 -34.02 8.78 -82.16
C CYS A 552 -33.57 7.82 -83.30
N GLN A 553 -32.32 7.36 -83.30
CA GLN A 553 -31.87 6.20 -84.07
C GLN A 553 -31.12 5.23 -83.17
N THR A 554 -31.14 3.94 -83.50
CA THR A 554 -30.35 2.90 -82.80
C THR A 554 -29.25 2.41 -83.72
N ALA A 555 -28.04 2.19 -83.18
CA ALA A 555 -26.95 1.60 -83.94
C ALA A 555 -26.93 0.08 -83.78
N SER A 556 -26.78 -0.64 -84.89
CA SER A 556 -26.69 -2.10 -84.93
C SER A 556 -25.44 -2.52 -85.71
N CYS A 557 -24.77 -3.57 -85.25
CA CYS A 557 -23.69 -4.20 -86.01
C CYS A 557 -24.28 -5.39 -86.76
N GLU A 558 -24.28 -5.32 -88.10
CA GLU A 558 -24.76 -6.42 -88.94
C GLU A 558 -23.66 -6.85 -89.92
N GLY A 559 -23.13 -8.05 -89.71
CA GLY A 559 -22.08 -8.60 -90.58
C GLY A 559 -20.77 -7.83 -90.51
N GLY A 560 -20.49 -7.18 -89.36
CA GLY A 560 -19.27 -6.39 -89.14
C GLY A 560 -19.31 -4.96 -89.68
N VAL A 561 -20.50 -4.44 -90.02
CA VAL A 561 -20.70 -3.05 -90.46
C VAL A 561 -21.76 -2.38 -89.58
N CYS A 562 -21.47 -1.16 -89.12
CA CYS A 562 -22.42 -0.35 -88.37
C CYS A 562 -23.56 0.16 -89.26
N ARG A 563 -24.81 -0.03 -88.80
CA ARG A 563 -26.03 0.53 -89.39
C ARG A 563 -26.80 1.32 -88.35
N THR A 564 -27.63 2.27 -88.79
CA THR A 564 -28.55 2.99 -87.91
C THR A 564 -29.99 2.83 -88.39
N ASP A 565 -30.88 2.45 -87.48
CA ASP A 565 -32.31 2.24 -87.74
C ASP A 565 -33.16 3.27 -86.97
N ALA A 566 -34.28 3.67 -87.57
CA ALA A 566 -35.20 4.63 -86.97
C ALA A 566 -35.93 4.01 -85.76
N VAL A 567 -35.93 4.75 -84.65
CA VAL A 567 -36.63 4.35 -83.43
C VAL A 567 -38.13 4.67 -83.55
N ALA A 568 -38.98 3.78 -83.04
CA ALA A 568 -40.43 3.91 -83.13
C ALA A 568 -40.96 5.16 -82.40
N ASP A 569 -42.04 5.72 -82.93
CA ASP A 569 -42.70 6.88 -82.32
C ASP A 569 -43.21 6.53 -80.92
N GLY A 570 -42.99 7.43 -79.96
CA GLY A 570 -43.27 7.23 -78.53
C GLY A 570 -42.07 6.76 -77.70
N THR A 571 -40.88 6.59 -78.29
CA THR A 571 -39.68 6.23 -77.51
C THR A 571 -39.05 7.47 -76.85
N PRO A 572 -38.71 7.46 -75.55
CA PRO A 572 -38.11 8.60 -74.87
C PRO A 572 -36.76 9.00 -75.48
N CYS A 573 -36.51 10.30 -75.61
CA CYS A 573 -35.28 10.80 -76.26
C CYS A 573 -34.62 11.99 -75.53
N GLY A 574 -35.00 12.22 -74.26
CA GLY A 574 -34.38 13.18 -73.35
C GLY A 574 -35.16 14.49 -73.18
N GLY A 575 -35.07 15.09 -71.99
CA GLY A 575 -35.76 16.37 -71.66
C GLY A 575 -37.28 16.26 -71.56
N GLY A 576 -37.81 15.07 -71.23
CA GLY A 576 -39.26 14.82 -71.11
C GLY A 576 -40.00 14.69 -72.45
N ARG A 577 -39.27 14.52 -73.56
CA ARG A 577 -39.85 14.38 -74.91
C ARG A 577 -39.66 12.99 -75.50
N TYR A 578 -40.50 12.68 -76.47
CA TYR A 578 -40.56 11.39 -77.16
C TYR A 578 -40.26 11.53 -78.66
N CYS A 579 -39.68 10.49 -79.26
CA CYS A 579 -39.46 10.39 -80.69
C CYS A 579 -40.83 10.40 -81.41
N CYS A 580 -41.02 11.28 -82.38
CA CYS A 580 -42.24 11.35 -83.17
C CYS A 580 -41.90 11.77 -84.60
N GLY A 581 -42.25 10.96 -85.60
CA GLY A 581 -41.86 11.16 -87.00
C GLY A 581 -40.34 11.19 -87.20
N GLY A 582 -39.57 10.49 -86.34
CA GLY A 582 -38.10 10.44 -86.40
C GLY A 582 -37.36 11.63 -85.77
N ALA A 583 -38.05 12.53 -85.05
CA ALA A 583 -37.44 13.64 -84.31
C ALA A 583 -37.85 13.63 -82.83
N CYS A 584 -36.95 14.08 -81.94
CA CYS A 584 -37.21 14.17 -80.51
C CYS A 584 -38.04 15.41 -80.14
N ALA A 585 -39.36 15.36 -80.38
CA ALA A 585 -40.24 16.53 -80.26
C ALA A 585 -41.67 16.23 -79.78
N GLY A 586 -42.05 14.97 -79.52
CA GLY A 586 -43.40 14.62 -79.05
C GLY A 586 -43.59 14.85 -77.56
N ASP A 587 -44.78 15.31 -77.17
CA ASP A 587 -45.17 15.57 -75.77
C ASP A 587 -45.67 14.30 -75.07
N CYS A 588 -46.19 13.34 -75.84
CA CYS A 588 -46.62 12.04 -75.35
C CYS A 588 -46.53 10.94 -76.42
N PRO A 589 -46.38 9.67 -76.03
CA PRO A 589 -46.46 8.51 -76.90
C PRO A 589 -47.86 8.33 -77.54
N PRO A 590 -47.94 8.06 -78.86
CA PRO A 590 -49.22 7.83 -79.53
C PRO A 590 -50.05 6.72 -78.90
N GLY A 591 -51.32 7.03 -78.57
CA GLY A 591 -52.23 6.07 -77.97
C GLY A 591 -52.12 5.93 -76.45
N GLU A 592 -51.13 6.57 -75.82
CA GLU A 592 -51.02 6.61 -74.37
C GLU A 592 -52.22 7.32 -73.76
N SER A 593 -52.67 6.83 -72.61
CA SER A 593 -53.78 7.38 -71.83
C SER A 593 -53.25 8.03 -70.57
N ASP A 594 -53.73 9.23 -70.30
CA ASP A 594 -53.48 9.96 -69.06
C ASP A 594 -54.81 10.03 -68.30
N ASP A 595 -54.79 9.72 -67.00
CA ASP A 595 -55.96 9.74 -66.14
C ASP A 595 -55.79 10.75 -65.00
N GLU A 596 -56.84 11.53 -64.75
CA GLU A 596 -56.88 12.46 -63.62
C GLU A 596 -58.14 12.26 -62.78
N ARG A 597 -58.00 12.55 -61.48
CA ARG A 597 -59.10 12.46 -60.53
C ARG A 597 -60.12 13.56 -60.78
N CYS A 598 -61.39 13.23 -60.63
CA CYS A 598 -62.51 14.15 -60.79
C CYS A 598 -63.66 13.78 -59.83
N GLY A 599 -64.44 14.78 -59.39
CA GLY A 599 -65.48 14.56 -58.38
C GLY A 599 -64.91 14.17 -57.01
N LEU A 600 -65.70 13.43 -56.21
CA LEU A 600 -65.29 12.98 -54.87
C LEU A 600 -64.30 11.80 -54.90
N CYS A 601 -64.44 10.89 -55.88
CA CYS A 601 -63.59 9.69 -56.00
C CYS A 601 -63.49 9.14 -57.46
N GLY A 602 -64.04 9.85 -58.45
CA GLY A 602 -64.06 9.40 -59.84
C GLY A 602 -62.77 9.69 -60.61
N ARG A 603 -62.64 9.12 -61.80
CA ARG A 603 -61.52 9.36 -62.74
C ARG A 603 -62.02 9.70 -64.13
N ARG A 604 -61.26 10.51 -64.87
CA ARG A 604 -61.46 10.80 -66.29
C ARG A 604 -60.16 10.60 -67.06
N GLU A 605 -60.27 10.09 -68.28
CA GLU A 605 -59.13 9.73 -69.14
C GLU A 605 -59.07 10.66 -70.37
N ARG A 606 -57.87 11.02 -70.81
CA ARG A 606 -57.59 11.55 -72.17
C ARG A 606 -56.57 10.65 -72.86
N ARG A 607 -56.61 10.56 -74.19
CA ARG A 607 -55.59 9.82 -74.96
C ARG A 607 -54.76 10.73 -75.85
N CYS A 608 -53.47 10.42 -75.90
CA CYS A 608 -52.50 11.01 -76.80
C CYS A 608 -52.83 10.62 -78.24
N THR A 609 -52.91 11.62 -79.11
CA THR A 609 -53.26 11.44 -80.52
C THR A 609 -52.07 10.92 -81.32
N GLY A 610 -52.32 10.44 -82.55
CA GLY A 610 -51.26 10.00 -83.46
C GLY A 610 -50.24 11.07 -83.87
N GLY A 611 -50.47 12.34 -83.49
CA GLY A 611 -49.50 13.43 -83.62
C GLY A 611 -48.66 13.68 -82.36
N CYS A 612 -48.58 12.72 -81.44
CA CYS A 612 -47.80 12.79 -80.20
C CYS A 612 -48.14 14.01 -79.30
N THR A 613 -49.43 14.35 -79.25
CA THR A 613 -49.99 15.43 -78.41
C THR A 613 -51.28 14.96 -77.73
N TRP A 614 -51.51 15.40 -76.49
CA TRP A 614 -52.65 14.98 -75.67
C TRP A 614 -54.00 15.44 -76.25
N GLY A 615 -54.96 14.51 -76.32
CA GLY A 615 -56.36 14.82 -76.65
C GLY A 615 -57.14 15.47 -75.50
N THR A 616 -58.43 15.73 -75.71
CA THR A 616 -59.32 16.29 -74.68
C THR A 616 -59.72 15.26 -73.62
N TRP A 617 -59.90 15.69 -72.37
CA TRP A 617 -60.39 14.87 -71.26
C TRP A 617 -61.82 14.35 -71.48
N GLY A 618 -62.04 13.07 -71.15
CA GLY A 618 -63.35 12.42 -71.12
C GLY A 618 -64.22 12.81 -69.91
N SER A 619 -65.41 12.23 -69.80
CA SER A 619 -66.33 12.44 -68.67
C SER A 619 -65.93 11.61 -67.44
N CYS A 620 -66.21 12.11 -66.24
CA CYS A 620 -65.87 11.44 -64.97
C CYS A 620 -66.68 10.14 -64.76
N GLN A 621 -66.01 9.05 -64.38
CA GLN A 621 -66.65 7.77 -64.04
C GLN A 621 -66.17 7.26 -62.66
N GLY A 622 -67.02 6.48 -61.97
CA GLY A 622 -66.65 5.82 -60.70
C GLY A 622 -66.93 6.63 -59.42
N GLU A 623 -68.00 7.42 -59.37
CA GLU A 623 -68.39 8.09 -58.12
C GLU A 623 -69.01 7.10 -57.11
N GLY A 624 -68.54 7.12 -55.86
CA GLY A 624 -69.02 6.25 -54.77
C GLY A 624 -69.54 7.00 -53.54
N VAL A 625 -69.81 6.26 -52.45
CA VAL A 625 -70.52 6.76 -51.26
C VAL A 625 -69.62 7.34 -50.16
N CYS A 626 -68.31 7.14 -50.26
CA CYS A 626 -67.28 7.71 -49.40
C CYS A 626 -66.08 8.19 -50.23
N SER A 627 -65.29 9.12 -49.69
CA SER A 627 -64.09 9.64 -50.34
C SER A 627 -62.91 8.70 -50.06
N PHE A 628 -61.96 8.63 -50.99
CA PHE A 628 -60.78 7.78 -50.83
C PHE A 628 -59.99 8.18 -49.57
N LEU A 629 -59.73 7.20 -48.70
CA LEU A 629 -59.11 7.34 -47.36
C LEU A 629 -59.98 7.96 -46.27
N ASP A 630 -61.29 8.12 -46.49
CA ASP A 630 -62.20 8.38 -45.37
C ASP A 630 -62.11 7.22 -44.37
N GLN A 631 -62.11 7.52 -43.06
CA GLN A 631 -62.03 6.56 -41.97
C GLN A 631 -63.29 6.61 -41.10
N ASP A 632 -63.71 5.43 -40.62
CA ASP A 632 -64.91 5.25 -39.79
C ASP A 632 -64.58 4.28 -38.64
N SER A 633 -65.06 4.58 -37.43
CA SER A 633 -64.75 3.82 -36.21
C SER A 633 -66.01 3.44 -35.42
N ASP A 634 -66.04 2.22 -34.88
CA ASP A 634 -67.17 1.68 -34.12
C ASP A 634 -66.69 0.77 -32.98
N GLY A 635 -67.50 0.60 -31.93
CA GLY A 635 -67.13 -0.20 -30.76
C GLY A 635 -67.21 -1.71 -31.01
N CYS A 636 -66.35 -2.51 -30.35
CA CYS A 636 -66.41 -3.96 -30.41
C CYS A 636 -65.81 -4.67 -29.18
N GLY A 637 -66.44 -5.77 -28.74
CA GLY A 637 -66.06 -6.44 -27.48
C GLY A 637 -66.48 -5.63 -26.24
N ASN A 638 -65.88 -5.92 -25.09
CA ASN A 638 -66.19 -5.20 -23.84
C ASN A 638 -65.52 -3.81 -23.78
N CYS A 639 -64.31 -3.63 -24.35
CA CYS A 639 -63.56 -2.37 -24.29
C CYS A 639 -62.79 -1.98 -25.58
N GLY A 640 -62.95 -2.72 -26.69
CA GLY A 640 -62.22 -2.45 -27.93
C GLY A 640 -62.99 -1.58 -28.92
N HIS A 641 -62.28 -1.08 -29.92
CA HIS A 641 -62.87 -0.47 -31.11
C HIS A 641 -62.30 -1.10 -32.38
N LYS A 642 -63.04 -1.01 -33.47
CA LYS A 642 -62.63 -1.49 -34.79
C LYS A 642 -62.76 -0.34 -35.78
N GLU A 643 -61.92 -0.36 -36.79
CA GLU A 643 -61.84 0.69 -37.79
C GLU A 643 -62.03 0.12 -39.17
N ARG A 644 -62.43 0.97 -40.11
CA ARG A 644 -62.41 0.65 -41.53
C ARG A 644 -62.09 1.89 -42.34
N THR A 645 -61.51 1.66 -43.51
CA THR A 645 -61.11 2.71 -44.43
C THR A 645 -61.87 2.56 -45.74
N CYS A 646 -62.23 3.67 -46.36
CA CYS A 646 -62.84 3.65 -47.68
C CYS A 646 -61.77 3.32 -48.75
N GLY A 647 -61.99 2.22 -49.47
CA GLY A 647 -61.05 1.67 -50.45
C GLY A 647 -61.06 2.44 -51.79
N GLY A 648 -60.17 2.02 -52.70
CA GLY A 648 -59.98 2.65 -54.01
C GLY A 648 -61.16 2.51 -54.99
N ASP A 649 -62.15 1.67 -54.67
CA ASP A 649 -63.42 1.51 -55.37
C ASP A 649 -64.56 2.37 -54.78
N CYS A 650 -64.23 3.25 -53.84
CA CYS A 650 -65.15 4.19 -53.21
C CYS A 650 -66.29 3.47 -52.45
N GLN A 651 -65.97 2.31 -51.86
CA GLN A 651 -66.76 1.55 -50.90
C GLN A 651 -65.97 1.37 -49.60
N TRP A 652 -66.68 1.19 -48.48
CA TRP A 652 -66.04 0.86 -47.20
C TRP A 652 -65.45 -0.54 -47.25
N GLU A 653 -64.18 -0.68 -46.88
CA GLU A 653 -63.55 -1.99 -46.69
C GLU A 653 -64.14 -2.72 -45.48
N GLY A 654 -63.79 -4.01 -45.34
CA GLY A 654 -64.19 -4.80 -44.17
C GLY A 654 -63.63 -4.19 -42.87
N TRP A 655 -64.42 -4.27 -41.80
CA TRP A 655 -63.95 -3.85 -40.48
C TRP A 655 -62.69 -4.62 -40.06
N SER A 656 -61.73 -3.91 -39.47
CA SER A 656 -60.56 -4.51 -38.86
C SER A 656 -60.93 -5.44 -37.70
N PRO A 657 -60.01 -6.32 -37.27
CA PRO A 657 -60.07 -6.93 -35.94
C PRO A 657 -60.15 -5.83 -34.86
N CYS A 658 -60.71 -6.15 -33.69
CA CYS A 658 -60.77 -5.19 -32.58
C CYS A 658 -59.38 -4.79 -32.10
N PHE A 659 -59.10 -3.50 -32.11
CA PHE A 659 -57.95 -2.88 -31.48
C PHE A 659 -58.31 -2.40 -30.06
N ASP A 660 -57.30 -2.20 -29.21
CA ASP A 660 -57.42 -1.88 -27.77
C ASP A 660 -58.21 -2.91 -26.94
N GLN A 661 -57.79 -4.18 -26.99
CA GLN A 661 -58.05 -5.07 -25.86
C GLN A 661 -57.09 -4.64 -24.75
N GLY A 662 -57.59 -3.92 -23.74
CA GLY A 662 -56.88 -3.79 -22.46
C GLY A 662 -56.67 -5.15 -21.80
N CYS A 663 -56.10 -5.17 -20.59
CA CYS A 663 -55.88 -6.41 -19.85
C CYS A 663 -57.20 -7.09 -19.43
N GLU A 664 -57.18 -8.41 -19.22
CA GLU A 664 -58.36 -9.13 -18.73
C GLU A 664 -58.53 -8.90 -17.22
N PRO A 665 -59.73 -8.59 -16.71
CA PRO A 665 -59.94 -8.38 -15.27
C PRO A 665 -59.49 -9.58 -14.42
N GLY A 666 -58.53 -9.33 -13.52
CA GLY A 666 -57.90 -10.36 -12.69
C GLY A 666 -56.58 -10.93 -13.24
N GLU A 667 -56.16 -10.54 -14.45
CA GLU A 667 -54.85 -10.83 -15.01
C GLU A 667 -53.75 -10.14 -14.17
N VAL A 668 -52.62 -10.80 -13.96
CA VAL A 668 -51.48 -10.29 -13.18
C VAL A 668 -50.28 -10.15 -14.10
N ASN A 669 -49.69 -8.97 -14.12
CA ASN A 669 -48.47 -8.66 -14.86
C ASN A 669 -47.34 -8.37 -13.86
N SER A 670 -46.16 -8.92 -14.11
CA SER A 670 -44.98 -8.80 -13.25
C SER A 670 -43.82 -8.20 -14.03
N ARG A 671 -43.03 -7.33 -13.41
CA ARG A 671 -41.77 -6.82 -13.99
C ARG A 671 -40.71 -6.67 -12.91
N GLY A 672 -39.45 -6.67 -13.35
CA GLY A 672 -38.33 -6.34 -12.46
C GLY A 672 -38.37 -4.88 -12.01
N CYS A 673 -38.00 -4.65 -10.76
CA CYS A 673 -37.84 -3.33 -10.14
C CYS A 673 -36.66 -3.37 -9.16
N GLY A 674 -36.04 -2.21 -8.91
CA GLY A 674 -34.86 -2.10 -8.04
C GLY A 674 -33.73 -3.06 -8.39
N ASN A 675 -32.99 -3.47 -7.36
CA ASN A 675 -31.92 -4.46 -7.44
C ASN A 675 -32.52 -5.88 -7.41
N CYS A 676 -32.76 -6.53 -8.56
CA CYS A 676 -33.36 -7.88 -8.66
C CYS A 676 -34.76 -8.08 -8.03
N GLY A 677 -35.43 -7.02 -7.60
CA GLY A 677 -36.78 -7.08 -7.06
C GLY A 677 -37.85 -7.32 -8.13
N THR A 678 -39.04 -7.72 -7.71
CA THR A 678 -40.19 -7.91 -8.60
C THR A 678 -41.40 -7.16 -8.06
N GLU A 679 -42.05 -6.37 -8.92
CA GLU A 679 -43.33 -5.75 -8.63
C GLU A 679 -44.41 -6.31 -9.55
N THR A 680 -45.64 -6.36 -9.05
CA THR A 680 -46.79 -6.93 -9.75
C THR A 680 -47.94 -5.95 -9.78
N GLN A 681 -48.72 -5.94 -10.85
CA GLN A 681 -49.98 -5.20 -10.91
C GLN A 681 -51.08 -6.10 -11.44
N THR A 682 -52.28 -5.97 -10.86
CA THR A 682 -53.45 -6.76 -11.25
C THR A 682 -54.42 -5.90 -12.04
N CYS A 683 -54.91 -6.42 -13.17
CA CYS A 683 -55.87 -5.74 -14.00
C CYS A 683 -57.22 -5.56 -13.29
N ARG A 684 -57.76 -4.33 -13.31
CA ARG A 684 -59.04 -3.98 -12.70
C ARG A 684 -60.20 -4.26 -13.67
N ASN A 685 -61.42 -4.26 -13.15
CA ASN A 685 -62.64 -4.55 -13.94
C ASN A 685 -62.99 -3.49 -15.00
N ASP A 686 -62.33 -2.33 -15.00
CA ASP A 686 -62.42 -1.31 -16.03
C ASP A 686 -61.38 -1.50 -17.15
N CYS A 687 -60.74 -2.68 -17.19
CA CYS A 687 -59.73 -3.08 -18.17
C CYS A 687 -58.48 -2.18 -18.17
N THR A 688 -58.23 -1.53 -17.03
CA THR A 688 -56.98 -0.80 -16.77
C THR A 688 -56.13 -1.55 -15.75
N TRP A 689 -54.82 -1.49 -15.89
CA TRP A 689 -53.92 -2.08 -14.93
C TRP A 689 -54.04 -1.39 -13.56
N GLY A 690 -53.95 -2.21 -12.50
CA GLY A 690 -53.76 -1.78 -11.12
C GLY A 690 -52.57 -0.84 -10.93
N ASN A 691 -52.41 -0.25 -9.75
CA ASN A 691 -51.10 0.29 -9.39
C ASN A 691 -50.16 -0.91 -9.19
N TRP A 692 -48.88 -0.75 -9.56
CA TRP A 692 -47.84 -1.70 -9.17
C TRP A 692 -47.79 -1.81 -7.65
N SER A 693 -47.62 -3.05 -7.16
CA SER A 693 -47.24 -3.30 -5.77
C SER A 693 -45.90 -2.64 -5.47
N GLY A 694 -45.59 -2.40 -4.20
CA GLY A 694 -44.21 -2.06 -3.82
C GLY A 694 -43.23 -3.13 -4.34
N CYS A 695 -41.99 -2.73 -4.61
CA CYS A 695 -40.98 -3.65 -5.09
C CYS A 695 -40.65 -4.67 -3.99
N GLY A 696 -40.92 -5.95 -4.27
CA GLY A 696 -40.68 -7.03 -3.32
C GLY A 696 -39.43 -7.81 -3.70
N GLY A 697 -38.57 -8.08 -2.73
CA GLY A 697 -37.35 -8.87 -2.93
C GLY A 697 -36.20 -8.09 -3.59
N GLU A 698 -36.10 -6.79 -3.33
CA GLU A 698 -34.90 -6.03 -3.70
C GLU A 698 -33.69 -6.56 -2.92
N GLY A 699 -32.61 -6.82 -3.64
CA GLY A 699 -31.29 -7.12 -3.11
C GLY A 699 -30.50 -5.86 -2.76
N ALA A 700 -29.41 -6.03 -2.04
CA ALA A 700 -28.61 -4.92 -1.50
C ALA A 700 -27.90 -4.09 -2.58
N CYS A 701 -27.64 -4.65 -3.78
CA CYS A 701 -26.80 -4.02 -4.80
C CYS A 701 -27.21 -4.39 -6.24
N SER A 702 -26.76 -3.63 -7.24
CA SER A 702 -27.01 -3.91 -8.66
C SER A 702 -26.00 -4.94 -9.22
N PRO A 703 -26.38 -5.91 -10.07
CA PRO A 703 -25.45 -6.91 -10.58
C PRO A 703 -24.27 -6.30 -11.33
N GLY A 704 -23.05 -6.72 -10.99
CA GLY A 704 -21.81 -6.19 -11.55
C GLY A 704 -21.36 -4.84 -10.97
N GLN A 705 -22.10 -4.29 -10.02
CA GLN A 705 -21.65 -3.14 -9.22
C GLN A 705 -20.48 -3.59 -8.34
N ASN A 706 -19.44 -2.77 -8.26
CA ASN A 706 -18.29 -3.00 -7.39
C ASN A 706 -18.39 -2.07 -6.19
N GLU A 707 -18.02 -2.60 -5.03
CA GLU A 707 -17.84 -1.85 -3.79
C GLU A 707 -16.41 -2.07 -3.33
N ASP A 708 -15.73 -0.97 -3.10
CA ASP A 708 -14.34 -0.92 -2.65
C ASP A 708 -14.35 -0.49 -1.19
N GLU A 709 -13.64 -1.24 -0.35
CA GLU A 709 -13.48 -0.95 1.06
C GLU A 709 -11.99 -0.89 1.38
N VAL A 710 -11.61 0.08 2.20
CA VAL A 710 -10.25 0.18 2.71
C VAL A 710 -10.07 -0.93 3.75
N CYS A 711 -9.01 -1.72 3.62
CA CYS A 711 -8.72 -2.83 4.52
C CYS A 711 -7.25 -2.84 4.89
N GLY A 712 -6.93 -3.36 6.07
CA GLY A 712 -5.55 -3.41 6.56
C GLY A 712 -4.87 -2.03 6.63
N ARG A 713 -3.54 -2.01 6.59
CA ARG A 713 -2.70 -0.81 6.70
C ARG A 713 -2.47 -0.18 5.31
N CYS A 714 -3.56 0.23 4.65
CA CYS A 714 -3.67 0.81 3.27
C CYS A 714 -4.03 -0.11 2.12
N GLY A 715 -4.41 -1.35 2.39
CA GLY A 715 -4.96 -2.19 1.34
C GLY A 715 -6.34 -1.69 0.91
N SER A 716 -6.75 -2.10 -0.28
CA SER A 716 -8.15 -2.01 -0.71
C SER A 716 -8.61 -3.40 -1.11
N ARG A 717 -9.82 -3.74 -0.70
CA ARG A 717 -10.50 -4.96 -1.14
C ARG A 717 -11.76 -4.58 -1.87
N ARG A 718 -12.03 -5.34 -2.93
CA ARG A 718 -13.19 -5.18 -3.78
C ARG A 718 -14.11 -6.36 -3.61
N ARG A 719 -15.42 -6.11 -3.50
CA ARG A 719 -16.44 -7.13 -3.73
C ARG A 719 -17.35 -6.73 -4.87
N THR A 720 -17.76 -7.72 -5.65
CA THR A 720 -18.65 -7.50 -6.79
C THR A 720 -20.03 -8.05 -6.48
N CYS A 721 -21.05 -7.28 -6.79
CA CYS A 721 -22.43 -7.68 -6.61
C CYS A 721 -22.80 -8.81 -7.59
N SER A 722 -23.32 -9.90 -7.04
CA SER A 722 -23.72 -11.08 -7.81
C SER A 722 -24.95 -10.83 -8.69
N GLN A 723 -25.19 -11.75 -9.64
CA GLN A 723 -26.41 -11.77 -10.46
C GLN A 723 -27.70 -12.01 -9.65
N GLN A 724 -27.58 -12.32 -8.35
CA GLN A 724 -28.69 -12.46 -7.41
C GLN A 724 -28.88 -11.20 -6.55
N CYS A 725 -28.18 -10.10 -6.88
CA CYS A 725 -28.23 -8.82 -6.18
C CYS A 725 -27.84 -8.88 -4.69
N GLY A 726 -27.02 -9.86 -4.32
CA GLY A 726 -26.28 -9.88 -3.06
C GLY A 726 -24.80 -9.63 -3.34
N TRP A 727 -24.14 -8.91 -2.44
CA TRP A 727 -22.69 -8.76 -2.47
C TRP A 727 -22.01 -10.13 -2.38
N GLY A 728 -21.01 -10.36 -3.24
CA GLY A 728 -20.10 -11.50 -3.10
C GLY A 728 -19.24 -11.37 -1.84
N ALA A 729 -18.48 -12.43 -1.53
CA ALA A 729 -17.45 -12.33 -0.50
C ALA A 729 -16.42 -11.24 -0.89
N TRP A 730 -15.88 -10.56 0.11
CA TRP A 730 -14.75 -9.65 -0.11
C TRP A 730 -13.57 -10.42 -0.71
N GLY A 731 -12.93 -9.84 -1.74
CA GLY A 731 -11.62 -10.30 -2.18
C GLY A 731 -10.57 -10.13 -1.07
N GLY A 732 -9.42 -10.77 -1.24
CA GLY A 732 -8.26 -10.55 -0.36
C GLY A 732 -7.86 -9.07 -0.35
N CYS A 733 -7.30 -8.62 0.77
CA CYS A 733 -6.85 -7.23 0.89
C CYS A 733 -5.57 -7.04 0.07
N GLY A 734 -5.66 -6.28 -1.03
CA GLY A 734 -4.53 -6.02 -1.92
C GLY A 734 -3.89 -4.66 -1.61
N GLY A 735 -2.56 -4.60 -1.55
CA GLY A 735 -1.82 -3.36 -1.31
C GLY A 735 -1.66 -2.98 0.16
N GLU A 736 -1.69 -3.95 1.08
CA GLU A 736 -1.37 -3.71 2.49
C GLU A 736 0.07 -3.19 2.63
N GLY A 737 0.23 -2.03 3.25
CA GLY A 737 1.51 -1.47 3.64
C GLY A 737 1.96 -1.97 5.02
N ALA A 738 3.20 -1.71 5.38
CA ALA A 738 3.73 -2.08 6.70
C ALA A 738 3.13 -1.24 7.85
N CYS A 739 2.53 -0.09 7.54
CA CYS A 739 2.02 0.90 8.49
C CYS A 739 0.94 1.80 7.89
N THR A 740 0.18 2.49 8.74
CA THR A 740 -0.86 3.45 8.32
C THR A 740 -0.25 4.85 8.17
N PRO A 741 -0.59 5.64 7.13
CA PRO A 741 -0.05 6.97 6.91
C PRO A 741 -0.25 7.88 8.12
N GLY A 742 0.86 8.40 8.65
CA GLY A 742 0.86 9.21 9.87
C GLY A 742 1.21 8.45 11.16
N ASP A 743 1.23 7.11 11.13
CA ASP A 743 1.72 6.30 12.24
C ASP A 743 3.16 6.69 12.58
N ARG A 744 3.47 6.62 13.88
CA ARG A 744 4.77 6.95 14.44
C ARG A 744 5.35 5.71 15.11
N ASP A 745 6.52 5.28 14.67
CA ASP A 745 7.28 4.19 15.29
C ASP A 745 8.47 4.80 16.05
N PRO A 746 8.35 4.99 17.37
CA PRO A 746 9.43 5.47 18.21
C PRO A 746 10.39 4.34 18.57
N GLN A 747 11.67 4.50 18.23
CA GLN A 747 12.72 3.60 18.67
C GLN A 747 13.73 4.30 19.56
N THR A 748 14.30 3.53 20.49
CA THR A 748 15.45 3.98 21.26
C THR A 748 16.69 3.99 20.37
N CYS A 749 17.52 5.01 20.51
CA CYS A 749 18.73 5.15 19.71
C CYS A 749 19.86 5.79 20.52
N GLY A 750 21.09 5.29 20.31
CA GLY A 750 22.25 5.72 21.09
C GLY A 750 22.05 5.60 22.60
N ASN A 751 22.71 6.47 23.36
CA ASN A 751 22.61 6.50 24.82
C ASN A 751 21.36 7.30 25.24
N CYS A 752 20.20 6.65 25.33
CA CYS A 752 18.91 7.24 25.69
C CYS A 752 18.33 8.32 24.77
N GLY A 753 18.82 8.38 23.53
CA GLY A 753 18.08 9.14 22.53
C GLY A 753 16.82 8.38 22.12
N SER A 754 15.85 9.12 21.61
CA SER A 754 14.77 8.56 20.83
C SER A 754 14.85 9.10 19.41
N GLN A 755 14.55 8.24 18.45
CA GLN A 755 14.30 8.61 17.08
C GLN A 755 12.93 8.07 16.70
N GLU A 756 12.28 8.77 15.78
CA GLU A 756 10.95 8.43 15.32
C GLU A 756 11.02 8.40 13.80
N ARG A 757 10.35 7.42 13.21
CA ARG A 757 9.99 7.43 11.80
C ARG A 757 8.48 7.56 11.68
N VAL A 758 8.07 8.22 10.60
CA VAL A 758 6.66 8.45 10.29
C VAL A 758 6.34 7.65 9.04
N CYS A 759 5.22 6.94 9.06
CA CYS A 759 4.73 6.21 7.91
C CYS A 759 4.31 7.18 6.79
N GLY A 760 4.77 6.94 5.57
CA GLY A 760 4.45 7.74 4.38
C GLY A 760 3.04 7.47 3.86
N ALA A 761 2.60 8.30 2.89
CA ALA A 761 1.30 8.11 2.22
C ALA A 761 1.27 6.88 1.30
N ASP A 762 2.43 6.30 1.02
CA ASP A 762 2.68 5.02 0.36
C ASP A 762 2.66 3.84 1.35
N CYS A 763 2.39 4.09 2.64
CA CYS A 763 2.19 3.07 3.66
C CYS A 763 3.46 2.22 3.92
N GLU A 764 4.60 2.82 3.58
CA GLU A 764 5.93 2.38 3.95
C GLU A 764 6.50 3.27 5.06
N TRP A 765 7.30 2.66 5.92
CA TRP A 765 8.03 3.39 6.93
C TRP A 765 9.11 4.28 6.28
N GLY A 766 9.01 5.59 6.48
CA GLY A 766 10.12 6.49 6.18
C GLY A 766 11.38 6.12 6.97
N GLY A 767 12.54 6.62 6.53
CA GLY A 767 13.78 6.45 7.30
C GLY A 767 13.68 7.07 8.70
N PHE A 768 14.29 6.44 9.70
CA PHE A 768 14.40 7.03 11.04
C PHE A 768 15.06 8.41 10.99
N GLY A 769 14.42 9.38 11.64
CA GLY A 769 14.98 10.71 11.83
C GLY A 769 16.28 10.69 12.64
N ASN A 770 16.93 11.85 12.75
CA ASN A 770 18.12 11.97 13.59
C ASN A 770 17.77 11.69 15.06
N CYS A 771 18.61 10.88 15.71
CA CYS A 771 18.48 10.56 17.12
C CYS A 771 18.54 11.82 18.01
N ASN A 772 17.44 12.11 18.70
CA ASN A 772 17.30 13.27 19.58
C ASN A 772 17.44 12.85 21.05
N GLY A 773 18.04 13.71 21.88
CA GLY A 773 18.15 13.44 23.32
C GLY A 773 19.27 12.48 23.73
N GLN A 774 20.24 12.19 22.85
CA GLN A 774 21.40 11.37 23.22
C GLN A 774 22.17 11.94 24.42
N GLY A 775 22.33 11.11 25.44
CA GLY A 775 23.13 11.36 26.63
C GLY A 775 24.58 10.86 26.51
N GLU A 776 25.39 11.16 27.52
CA GLU A 776 26.81 10.78 27.56
C GLU A 776 27.04 9.30 27.91
N CYS A 777 26.02 8.60 28.41
CA CYS A 777 26.09 7.20 28.83
C CYS A 777 24.73 6.49 28.83
N ASP A 778 24.76 5.15 28.83
CA ASP A 778 23.61 4.26 28.92
C ASP A 778 23.30 3.87 30.40
N PRO A 779 22.06 4.10 30.90
CA PRO A 779 21.58 3.66 32.22
C PRO A 779 21.70 2.16 32.49
N ASN A 780 21.62 1.33 31.46
CA ASN A 780 21.76 -0.13 31.54
C ASN A 780 23.22 -0.60 31.32
N GLY A 781 24.11 0.32 30.97
CA GLY A 781 25.52 0.04 30.72
C GLY A 781 26.34 -0.21 31.99
N ALA A 782 27.49 -0.88 31.83
CA ALA A 782 28.38 -1.20 32.94
C ALA A 782 28.92 0.06 33.66
N PRO A 783 29.01 0.07 35.01
CA PRO A 783 29.51 1.21 35.76
C PRO A 783 30.98 1.50 35.44
N GLN A 784 31.34 2.79 35.39
CA GLN A 784 32.74 3.19 35.25
C GLN A 784 33.45 3.11 36.60
N SER A 785 34.65 2.52 36.61
CA SER A 785 35.52 2.46 37.80
C SER A 785 36.84 3.21 37.56
N GLU A 786 37.31 3.93 38.58
CA GLU A 786 38.65 4.54 38.56
C GLU A 786 39.37 4.44 39.92
N PRO A 787 40.71 4.53 39.94
CA PRO A 787 41.49 4.43 41.18
C PRO A 787 41.30 5.64 42.10
N CYS A 788 41.24 5.38 43.40
CA CYS A 788 41.17 6.38 44.45
C CYS A 788 42.53 7.02 44.76
N GLY A 789 43.01 7.89 43.86
CA GLY A 789 44.21 8.70 44.11
C GLY A 789 45.47 7.87 44.40
N GLN A 790 46.22 8.23 45.46
CA GLN A 790 47.52 7.61 45.80
C GLN A 790 47.44 6.44 46.79
N LEU A 791 46.25 5.97 47.18
CA LEU A 791 46.09 4.79 48.05
C LEU A 791 45.32 3.70 47.30
N CYS A 792 45.39 2.46 47.77
CA CYS A 792 44.57 1.41 47.19
C CYS A 792 43.08 1.73 47.42
N GLY A 793 42.25 1.56 46.39
CA GLY A 793 40.80 1.74 46.44
C GLY A 793 40.24 2.08 45.06
N THR A 794 38.97 1.78 44.81
CA THR A 794 38.26 2.14 43.58
C THR A 794 37.01 2.92 43.93
N ARG A 795 36.65 3.89 43.09
CA ARG A 795 35.34 4.55 43.13
C ARG A 795 34.63 4.33 41.81
N GLU A 796 33.31 4.32 41.87
CA GLU A 796 32.45 3.95 40.75
C GLU A 796 31.40 5.02 40.52
N ARG A 797 30.98 5.19 39.27
CA ARG A 797 29.78 5.96 38.92
C ARG A 797 28.96 5.19 37.90
N SER A 798 27.65 5.23 38.09
CA SER A 798 26.67 4.63 37.18
C SER A 798 25.97 5.75 36.39
N CYS A 799 25.48 5.42 35.21
CA CYS A 799 24.69 6.36 34.44
C CYS A 799 23.32 6.54 35.09
N THR A 800 22.79 7.76 35.07
CA THR A 800 21.47 8.08 35.64
C THR A 800 20.37 7.91 34.60
N ALA A 801 19.10 7.83 35.01
CA ALA A 801 17.95 7.79 34.08
C ALA A 801 17.83 9.05 33.17
N ALA A 802 18.58 10.11 33.46
CA ALA A 802 18.72 11.29 32.60
C ALA A 802 19.93 11.19 31.65
N CYS A 803 20.58 10.02 31.58
CA CYS A 803 21.60 9.64 30.61
C CYS A 803 22.85 10.52 30.68
N ALA A 804 23.11 10.97 31.90
CA ALA A 804 24.33 11.62 32.32
C ALA A 804 25.00 10.78 33.41
N TRP A 805 26.33 10.81 33.43
CA TRP A 805 27.09 10.14 34.47
C TRP A 805 26.70 10.69 35.84
N GLY A 806 26.30 9.79 36.74
CA GLY A 806 26.08 10.15 38.14
C GLY A 806 27.36 10.63 38.83
N ASN A 807 27.20 11.13 40.05
CA ASN A 807 28.35 11.48 40.87
C ASN A 807 29.18 10.23 41.19
N TRP A 808 30.51 10.37 41.19
CA TRP A 808 31.40 9.33 41.70
C TRP A 808 31.05 8.97 43.15
N SER A 809 30.98 7.66 43.42
CA SER A 809 30.82 7.13 44.76
C SER A 809 32.02 7.48 45.64
N ASN A 810 31.84 7.36 46.96
CA ASN A 810 32.96 7.43 47.89
C ASN A 810 33.90 6.24 47.64
N CYS A 811 35.20 6.45 47.86
CA CYS A 811 36.20 5.42 47.67
C CYS A 811 35.95 4.18 48.52
N GLY A 812 35.77 3.04 47.86
CA GLY A 812 35.66 1.72 48.49
C GLY A 812 37.03 1.10 48.71
N ASN A 813 37.22 0.43 49.85
CA ASN A 813 38.45 -0.29 50.21
C ASN A 813 39.72 0.59 50.30
N GLU A 814 39.57 1.85 50.74
CA GLU A 814 40.69 2.77 50.89
C GLU A 814 41.71 2.25 51.93
N GLY A 815 42.81 1.68 51.43
CA GLY A 815 43.83 1.00 52.23
C GLY A 815 44.80 1.95 52.93
N ALA A 816 45.44 1.47 54.00
CA ALA A 816 46.47 2.23 54.72
C ALA A 816 47.79 2.40 53.93
N CYS A 817 47.94 1.70 52.80
CA CYS A 817 49.13 1.70 51.95
C CYS A 817 48.84 1.15 50.54
N GLN A 818 49.74 1.40 49.59
CA GLN A 818 49.69 0.82 48.25
C GLN A 818 50.29 -0.59 48.22
N ASN A 819 49.67 -1.53 47.52
CA ASN A 819 50.23 -2.88 47.33
C ASN A 819 51.63 -2.79 46.70
N GLY A 820 52.61 -3.40 47.36
CA GLY A 820 54.03 -3.36 46.97
C GLY A 820 54.86 -2.25 47.63
N GLN A 821 54.24 -1.33 48.39
CA GLN A 821 54.96 -0.31 49.15
C GLN A 821 55.70 -0.94 50.35
N THR A 822 56.96 -0.56 50.58
CA THR A 822 57.80 -1.11 51.67
C THR A 822 58.07 -0.09 52.78
N GLN A 823 58.10 -0.54 54.02
CA GLN A 823 58.49 0.25 55.19
C GLN A 823 59.54 -0.51 56.02
N ASP A 824 60.58 0.21 56.45
CA ASP A 824 61.67 -0.32 57.27
C ASP A 824 61.73 0.41 58.63
N GLU A 825 61.96 -0.32 59.71
CA GLU A 825 62.13 0.22 61.06
C GLU A 825 63.29 -0.48 61.79
N VAL A 826 63.97 0.27 62.66
CA VAL A 826 65.12 -0.24 63.44
C VAL A 826 64.60 -1.12 64.57
N CYS A 827 65.22 -2.29 64.77
CA CYS A 827 64.82 -3.25 65.79
C CYS A 827 66.04 -3.87 66.50
N GLY A 828 65.87 -4.27 67.76
CA GLY A 828 66.95 -4.84 68.57
C GLY A 828 68.11 -3.85 68.80
N ASN A 829 69.30 -4.37 69.06
CA ASN A 829 70.47 -3.52 69.32
C ASN A 829 70.91 -2.75 68.06
N CYS A 830 70.84 -3.38 66.87
CA CYS A 830 71.28 -2.82 65.57
C CYS A 830 70.62 -3.43 64.33
N GLY A 831 69.54 -4.20 64.49
CA GLY A 831 68.87 -4.84 63.37
C GLY A 831 67.87 -3.91 62.67
N THR A 832 67.35 -4.38 61.54
CA THR A 832 66.23 -3.75 60.82
C THR A 832 65.20 -4.82 60.48
N HIS A 833 63.93 -4.46 60.60
CA HIS A 833 62.84 -5.26 60.07
C HIS A 833 62.06 -4.48 59.03
N SER A 834 61.53 -5.19 58.05
CA SER A 834 60.81 -4.63 56.91
C SER A 834 59.43 -5.25 56.82
N ARG A 835 58.48 -4.49 56.30
CA ARG A 835 57.16 -5.00 55.89
C ARG A 835 56.80 -4.43 54.52
N THR A 836 56.13 -5.24 53.71
CA THR A 836 55.64 -4.85 52.38
C THR A 836 54.12 -4.92 52.40
N CYS A 837 53.47 -3.85 51.99
CA CYS A 837 52.02 -3.76 51.95
C CYS A 837 51.44 -4.76 50.94
N ALA A 838 50.45 -5.53 51.37
CA ALA A 838 49.71 -6.48 50.54
C ALA A 838 48.25 -6.47 50.98
N ASN A 839 47.31 -6.59 50.04
CA ASN A 839 45.88 -6.43 50.26
C ASN A 839 45.52 -5.13 50.99
N CYS A 840 46.16 -4.01 50.61
CA CYS A 840 45.81 -2.67 51.09
C CYS A 840 46.06 -2.45 52.59
N GLN A 841 46.80 -3.36 53.23
CA GLN A 841 47.13 -3.33 54.65
C GLN A 841 48.61 -3.63 54.89
N TRP A 842 49.17 -3.02 55.92
CA TRP A 842 50.50 -3.36 56.40
C TRP A 842 50.43 -4.68 57.18
N PRO A 843 51.10 -5.76 56.72
CA PRO A 843 51.24 -6.93 57.55
C PRO A 843 52.05 -6.63 58.81
N GLY A 844 52.04 -7.56 59.77
CA GLY A 844 52.94 -7.50 60.92
C GLY A 844 54.39 -7.36 60.47
N TRP A 845 55.22 -6.68 61.27
CA TRP A 845 56.63 -6.51 60.97
C TRP A 845 57.34 -7.86 60.82
N GLY A 846 58.22 -7.97 59.81
CA GLY A 846 59.07 -9.15 59.65
C GLY A 846 60.02 -9.36 60.83
N ASN A 847 60.70 -10.50 60.84
CA ASN A 847 61.71 -10.79 61.85
C ASN A 847 62.87 -9.79 61.76
N CYS A 848 63.40 -9.39 62.92
CA CYS A 848 64.57 -8.51 62.98
C CYS A 848 65.79 -9.20 62.38
N THR A 849 66.44 -8.57 61.41
CA THR A 849 67.67 -9.09 60.79
C THR A 849 68.84 -8.14 61.07
N GLY A 850 70.05 -8.69 61.28
CA GLY A 850 71.23 -7.89 61.59
C GLY A 850 71.40 -7.49 63.06
N GLU A 851 70.81 -8.24 64.00
CA GLU A 851 70.97 -7.99 65.43
C GLU A 851 72.40 -8.33 65.91
N GLY A 852 72.94 -7.52 66.84
CA GLY A 852 74.28 -7.67 67.42
C GLY A 852 74.28 -7.92 68.93
N ASP A 853 75.37 -8.51 69.42
CA ASP A 853 75.54 -9.01 70.80
C ASP A 853 75.49 -7.93 71.89
N CYS A 854 75.62 -6.65 71.55
CA CYS A 854 75.61 -5.53 72.51
C CYS A 854 75.18 -4.21 71.86
N THR A 855 74.82 -3.23 72.68
CA THR A 855 74.47 -1.89 72.19
C THR A 855 75.73 -1.04 71.95
N PRO A 856 75.83 -0.29 70.83
CA PRO A 856 77.02 0.53 70.55
C PRO A 856 77.38 1.46 71.72
N ASN A 857 78.66 1.45 72.12
CA ASN A 857 79.24 2.18 73.27
C ASN A 857 78.93 1.64 74.67
N GLU A 858 78.26 0.49 74.79
CA GLU A 858 78.06 -0.17 76.08
C GLU A 858 79.40 -0.65 76.68
N PRO A 859 79.71 -0.35 77.96
CA PRO A 859 80.93 -0.82 78.61
C PRO A 859 80.71 -2.10 79.42
N ASP A 860 81.66 -3.04 79.33
CA ASP A 860 81.71 -4.28 80.11
C ASP A 860 83.04 -4.34 80.89
N THR A 861 83.02 -4.78 82.16
CA THR A 861 84.18 -4.73 83.07
C THR A 861 84.41 -6.05 83.81
N ARG A 862 85.69 -6.39 84.04
CA ARG A 862 86.09 -7.57 84.83
C ARG A 862 87.32 -7.32 85.73
N PRO A 863 87.48 -8.05 86.85
CA PRO A 863 88.57 -7.82 87.80
C PRO A 863 89.92 -8.40 87.34
N CYS A 864 91.00 -7.73 87.73
CA CYS A 864 92.39 -8.15 87.51
C CYS A 864 92.94 -9.03 88.65
N THR A 865 94.04 -9.75 88.39
CA THR A 865 94.66 -10.73 89.31
C THR A 865 95.35 -10.14 90.55
N ARG A 866 95.74 -8.85 90.56
CA ARG A 866 96.41 -8.17 91.69
C ARG A 866 95.74 -6.85 92.06
N CYS A 867 94.41 -6.88 92.18
CA CYS A 867 93.54 -5.71 92.32
C CYS A 867 93.51 -4.86 91.01
N GLY A 868 92.38 -4.22 90.68
CA GLY A 868 92.18 -3.45 89.44
C GLY A 868 91.10 -4.04 88.50
N THR A 869 90.81 -3.33 87.40
CA THR A 869 89.74 -3.66 86.42
C THR A 869 90.19 -3.50 84.97
N GLU A 870 89.74 -4.41 84.09
CA GLU A 870 89.79 -4.28 82.62
C GLU A 870 88.40 -3.90 82.10
N THR A 871 88.34 -3.05 81.08
CA THR A 871 87.09 -2.61 80.44
C THR A 871 87.17 -2.85 78.94
N ARG A 872 86.08 -3.31 78.31
CA ARG A 872 85.87 -3.28 76.85
C ARG A 872 84.61 -2.50 76.52
N THR A 873 84.52 -2.01 75.29
CA THR A 873 83.36 -1.24 74.80
C THR A 873 82.81 -1.86 73.54
N CYS A 874 81.48 -1.94 73.43
CA CYS A 874 80.80 -2.41 72.24
C CYS A 874 80.99 -1.43 71.05
N THR A 875 81.29 -1.95 69.87
CA THR A 875 81.56 -1.15 68.67
C THR A 875 80.27 -0.69 67.97
N SER A 876 80.37 0.18 66.97
CA SER A 876 79.23 0.58 66.12
C SER A 876 78.69 -0.55 65.24
N SER A 877 79.40 -1.68 65.14
CA SER A 877 78.91 -2.91 64.51
C SER A 877 78.33 -3.88 65.54
N CYS A 878 78.12 -3.42 66.77
CA CYS A 878 77.26 -4.07 67.76
C CYS A 878 77.83 -5.41 68.21
N ALA A 879 79.16 -5.47 68.22
CA ALA A 879 79.98 -6.56 68.73
C ALA A 879 80.95 -6.01 69.78
N TRP A 880 81.28 -6.83 70.77
CA TRP A 880 82.20 -6.44 71.82
C TRP A 880 83.61 -6.22 71.27
N GLY A 881 84.19 -5.05 71.53
CA GLY A 881 85.61 -4.79 71.24
C GLY A 881 86.55 -5.59 72.14
N ASP A 882 87.84 -5.53 71.84
CA ASP A 882 88.88 -6.17 72.64
C ASP A 882 88.94 -5.61 74.08
N TRP A 883 89.33 -6.45 75.03
CA TRP A 883 89.56 -6.04 76.42
C TRP A 883 90.75 -5.08 76.53
N GLY A 884 90.54 -3.93 77.19
CA GLY A 884 91.59 -2.99 77.51
C GLY A 884 92.55 -3.50 78.60
N SER A 885 93.68 -2.82 78.78
CA SER A 885 94.69 -3.16 79.78
C SER A 885 94.23 -2.94 81.22
N CYS A 886 94.62 -3.83 82.15
CA CYS A 886 94.39 -3.68 83.58
C CYS A 886 94.89 -2.33 84.13
N THR A 887 94.01 -1.61 84.82
CA THR A 887 94.35 -0.37 85.54
C THR A 887 94.16 -0.54 87.05
N GLY A 888 95.07 0.03 87.86
CA GLY A 888 94.97 0.01 89.33
C GLY A 888 95.56 -1.20 90.08
N GLN A 889 96.65 -1.82 89.60
CA GLN A 889 97.31 -2.94 90.30
C GLN A 889 98.15 -2.49 91.52
N GLY A 890 98.13 -3.29 92.60
CA GLY A 890 98.87 -3.06 93.86
C GLY A 890 100.08 -3.97 94.10
N GLU A 891 100.83 -3.74 95.19
CA GLU A 891 102.10 -4.40 95.52
C GLU A 891 101.98 -5.81 96.14
N CYS A 892 100.82 -6.14 96.74
CA CYS A 892 100.56 -7.45 97.36
C CYS A 892 99.11 -7.90 97.18
N THR A 893 98.86 -9.20 97.38
CA THR A 893 97.51 -9.80 97.31
C THR A 893 96.82 -9.72 98.67
N LEU A 894 95.53 -9.38 98.66
CA LEU A 894 94.75 -9.24 99.89
C LEU A 894 94.78 -10.55 100.71
N GLY A 895 95.28 -10.48 101.95
CA GLY A 895 95.37 -11.63 102.87
C GLY A 895 96.77 -12.18 103.11
N ASP A 896 97.79 -11.74 102.39
CA ASP A 896 99.18 -12.17 102.62
C ASP A 896 99.75 -11.58 103.94
N THR A 897 100.63 -12.33 104.65
CA THR A 897 101.33 -11.88 105.87
C THR A 897 102.83 -12.18 105.83
N GLN A 898 103.66 -11.28 106.39
CA GLN A 898 105.12 -11.48 106.51
C GLN A 898 105.69 -10.95 107.84
N SER A 899 106.90 -11.42 108.21
CA SER A 899 107.61 -11.03 109.42
C SER A 899 108.32 -9.67 109.27
N CYS A 900 108.39 -8.88 110.35
CA CYS A 900 109.03 -7.55 110.36
C CYS A 900 109.54 -7.17 111.78
N GLY A 901 110.28 -6.06 111.91
CA GLY A 901 110.75 -5.54 113.20
C GLY A 901 112.09 -6.13 113.70
N ASN A 902 112.66 -5.52 114.74
CA ASN A 902 113.98 -5.88 115.27
C ASN A 902 114.01 -7.33 115.81
N CYS A 903 114.96 -8.14 115.32
CA CYS A 903 115.06 -9.59 115.58
C CYS A 903 113.85 -10.44 115.11
N GLY A 904 113.01 -9.91 114.20
CA GLY A 904 111.98 -10.67 113.48
C GLY A 904 110.76 -11.06 114.32
N THR A 905 110.52 -10.38 115.44
CA THR A 905 109.45 -10.72 116.39
C THR A 905 108.10 -10.06 116.10
N GLY A 906 108.02 -9.15 115.11
CA GLY A 906 106.77 -8.53 114.65
C GLY A 906 106.24 -9.13 113.34
N SER A 907 104.99 -8.80 112.99
CA SER A 907 104.35 -9.21 111.72
C SER A 907 103.53 -8.07 111.10
N GLN A 908 103.40 -8.09 109.77
CA GLN A 908 102.57 -7.17 108.96
C GLN A 908 101.75 -7.93 107.90
N ALA A 909 100.57 -7.40 107.56
CA ALA A 909 99.59 -8.02 106.66
C ALA A 909 99.22 -7.09 105.49
N CYS A 910 98.85 -7.65 104.33
CA CYS A 910 98.43 -6.87 103.16
C CYS A 910 96.96 -6.40 103.30
N GLY A 911 96.74 -5.08 103.27
CA GLY A 911 95.41 -4.46 103.45
C GLY A 911 94.59 -4.26 102.16
N PRO A 912 93.36 -3.71 102.25
CA PRO A 912 92.42 -3.52 101.12
C PRO A 912 92.95 -2.67 99.96
N GLY A 913 93.94 -1.81 100.22
CA GLY A 913 94.65 -1.03 99.20
C GLY A 913 95.79 -1.79 98.52
N CYS A 914 95.88 -3.11 98.73
CA CYS A 914 96.88 -4.00 98.13
C CYS A 914 98.32 -3.52 98.43
N SER A 915 98.53 -3.11 99.68
CA SER A 915 99.78 -2.63 100.29
C SER A 915 99.96 -3.14 101.72
N TRP A 916 101.22 -3.28 102.19
CA TRP A 916 101.55 -3.84 103.51
C TRP A 916 101.21 -2.88 104.67
N SER A 917 100.66 -3.41 105.76
CA SER A 917 100.37 -2.67 107.00
C SER A 917 101.62 -2.36 107.84
N GLY A 918 101.50 -1.47 108.83
CA GLY A 918 102.57 -1.24 109.82
C GLY A 918 102.83 -2.47 110.71
N CYS A 919 104.09 -2.61 111.18
CA CYS A 919 104.55 -3.76 111.97
C CYS A 919 104.11 -3.69 113.45
N VAL A 920 103.65 -4.80 114.04
CA VAL A 920 103.10 -4.84 115.41
C VAL A 920 103.80 -5.94 116.25
N GLY A 921 104.17 -5.66 117.52
CA GLY A 921 104.65 -6.68 118.49
C GLY A 921 106.05 -6.52 119.12
N GLU A 922 106.66 -5.34 119.16
CA GLU A 922 108.06 -5.16 119.63
C GLU A 922 108.20 -5.03 121.17
N THR A 923 109.06 -5.84 121.83
CA THR A 923 109.44 -5.65 123.26
C THR A 923 110.90 -6.08 123.55
N GLY A 924 111.85 -5.14 123.70
CA GLY A 924 113.24 -5.43 124.13
C GLY A 924 114.26 -4.30 123.83
N CYS A 925 115.46 -4.34 124.43
CA CYS A 925 116.57 -3.39 124.15
C CYS A 925 117.45 -3.84 122.97
N GLN A 926 118.23 -2.94 122.36
CA GLN A 926 119.14 -3.32 121.28
C GLN A 926 120.50 -3.79 121.83
N PRO A 927 121.07 -4.90 121.31
CA PRO A 927 122.37 -5.39 121.74
C PRO A 927 123.47 -4.31 121.63
N GLY A 928 124.18 -4.07 122.73
CA GLY A 928 125.21 -3.03 122.82
C GLY A 928 124.76 -1.74 123.51
N ASP A 929 123.46 -1.52 123.72
CA ASP A 929 122.97 -0.39 124.50
C ASP A 929 123.49 -0.46 125.95
N THR A 930 123.94 0.66 126.53
CA THR A 930 124.35 0.75 127.94
C THR A 930 123.43 1.64 128.76
N GLN A 931 123.07 1.16 129.96
CA GLN A 931 122.31 1.89 130.95
C GLN A 931 123.19 2.16 132.19
N ASN A 932 123.17 3.39 132.73
CA ASN A 932 123.98 3.81 133.87
C ASN A 932 123.09 4.32 135.03
N GLU A 933 123.52 4.09 136.28
CA GLU A 933 122.84 4.56 137.50
C GLU A 933 123.86 4.97 138.59
N ALA A 934 123.49 5.90 139.49
CA ALA A 934 124.34 6.40 140.57
C ALA A 934 124.20 5.59 141.87
N CYS A 935 125.29 5.43 142.62
CA CYS A 935 125.34 4.64 143.85
C CYS A 935 125.20 5.51 145.13
N SER A 936 124.61 4.97 146.21
CA SER A 936 124.28 5.70 147.45
C SER A 936 124.54 4.82 148.69
N PRO A 937 125.03 5.30 149.87
CA PRO A 937 125.25 6.68 150.37
C PRO A 937 126.76 7.11 150.54
N PRO A 938 127.12 8.39 150.84
CA PRO A 938 128.35 9.04 150.34
C PRO A 938 129.67 8.70 151.07
N PRO A 939 130.83 8.79 150.38
CA PRO A 939 131.09 9.64 149.19
C PRO A 939 131.29 8.90 147.84
N GLY A 940 130.31 9.06 146.91
CA GLY A 940 130.41 9.15 145.41
C GLY A 940 130.88 7.97 144.53
N GLY A 941 129.99 7.43 143.67
CA GLY A 941 130.31 6.51 142.55
C GLY A 941 129.11 6.12 141.62
N SER A 942 129.32 5.49 140.46
CA SER A 942 128.27 5.02 139.51
C SER A 942 128.47 3.59 138.99
N ARG A 943 127.40 2.92 138.53
CA ARG A 943 127.41 1.58 137.91
C ARG A 943 126.62 1.52 136.61
N SER A 944 126.91 0.52 135.76
CA SER A 944 126.37 0.37 134.40
C SER A 944 126.03 -1.07 134.03
N ARG A 945 125.10 -1.28 133.08
CA ARG A 945 124.83 -2.57 132.44
C ARG A 945 124.66 -2.43 130.93
N THR A 946 124.95 -3.47 130.17
CA THR A 946 124.82 -3.48 128.70
C THR A 946 123.80 -4.51 128.24
N CYS A 947 122.98 -4.18 127.24
CA CYS A 947 122.06 -5.10 126.60
C CYS A 947 122.83 -6.17 125.81
N THR A 948 122.50 -7.43 126.07
CA THR A 948 123.17 -8.59 125.48
C THR A 948 122.69 -8.86 124.05
N ALA A 949 123.41 -9.71 123.31
CA ALA A 949 123.01 -10.16 121.98
C ALA A 949 121.62 -10.84 121.94
N GLY A 950 121.09 -11.28 123.09
CA GLY A 950 119.73 -11.78 123.23
C GLY A 950 118.65 -10.69 123.42
N CYS A 951 118.96 -9.42 123.15
CA CYS A 951 118.06 -8.27 123.29
C CYS A 951 117.45 -8.11 124.70
N GLN A 952 118.21 -8.54 125.72
CA GLN A 952 117.88 -8.39 127.15
C GLN A 952 119.02 -7.69 127.91
N TRP A 953 118.68 -6.82 128.85
CA TRP A 953 119.64 -6.10 129.68
C TRP A 953 120.45 -7.06 130.57
N GLY A 954 121.78 -7.01 130.47
CA GLY A 954 122.67 -7.77 131.33
C GLY A 954 122.72 -7.27 132.78
N ASP A 955 123.55 -7.90 133.61
CA ASP A 955 123.71 -7.52 135.02
C ASP A 955 124.42 -6.17 135.19
N TRP A 956 124.09 -5.47 136.28
CA TRP A 956 124.74 -4.22 136.67
C TRP A 956 126.17 -4.44 137.20
N SER A 957 127.11 -3.58 136.81
CA SER A 957 128.48 -3.56 137.33
C SER A 957 128.55 -3.08 138.79
N THR A 958 129.70 -3.28 139.43
CA THR A 958 129.96 -2.77 140.78
C THR A 958 130.19 -1.26 140.76
N CYS A 959 129.72 -0.54 141.78
CA CYS A 959 129.90 0.91 141.90
C CYS A 959 131.38 1.31 141.90
N SER A 960 131.74 2.23 141.00
CA SER A 960 133.11 2.74 140.77
C SER A 960 133.31 4.14 141.32
#